data_AF-A2F7S7-F1
#
_entry.id   AF-A2F7S7-F1
#
_cell.length_a   1.000
_cell.length_b   1.000
_cell.length_c   1.000
_cell.angle_alpha   90.00
_cell.angle_beta   90.00
_cell.angle_gamma   90.00
#
_symmetry.space_group_name_H-M   'P 1'
#
loop_
_entity.id
_entity.type
_entity.pdbx_description
1 polymer ?
#
loop_
_entity_poly.entity_id
_entity_poly.type
_entity_poly.pdbx_seq_one_letter_code
_entity_poly.pdbx_strand_id
1 'polypeptide(L)'
;MLATIYLSEDNPYFAIDDYGALYSKDMSTLYKVPPQNSEYIIPRTVTTIIEYALFGMQHLSALNIPNTVTSIGTRLIMYSKIPLITNEKGINLTQLSFLGYSQIKNFTVPKSVQVLKDSCFWRCYNMLSIDFEEGSELEIIESSAFGYCNFQQIIIPAPCKEIRKSAFNYQQKLKNISLPATIQKLYPDTFLNCQNIQYISLDDQCENYSLIDNVILQSADGLQTIYIVSTITSITITASMKTIGNSVLQGCDNLTTITVDPNNKYFSASNGILYDLKKTKSIAAVGGIVKAVVADSVTMIGPSCFAGCQKMPSITLGSKVVSIEFQAFTNAKKITTITFPATLKYIRGSAFYYATILRTVRFLGDSLETIGTLAFQGTRLSSITFGSNLKLIEHDSFNGIPLTSLTFHPDCPMQKIRYNTSYQTKLTKVSIPRAVKVIEYYAFYNIKSLVTIEFQGPANITEIQRNVFSNANITTLSLLNTLTSLSNLAFFGCTYLETLIFEEGMMLDSLGQSCFRECLNLVRVQLPSSISDLSPTTFIGCTKLQSIDIPSDNANYSSEQGIVYSKSGDRLIICPAGLSSATIKKTILVIGSNAFYGCSLLETITFEPGCRLETMEEGTFGGCTALVRVDLPTSLQVV
;
A
#
# COMPACT_ATOMS: atom_id res chain seq x y z
N MET A 1 1.20 0.12 -22.96
CA MET A 1 1.09 -1.34 -23.18
C MET A 1 1.44 -1.59 -24.64
N LEU A 2 2.37 -2.50 -24.93
CA LEU A 2 2.76 -2.83 -26.30
C LEU A 2 1.55 -3.45 -27.02
N ALA A 3 1.01 -2.73 -28.00
CA ALA A 3 -0.15 -3.17 -28.78
C ALA A 3 0.24 -4.15 -29.90
N THR A 4 1.51 -4.21 -30.31
CA THR A 4 1.94 -5.06 -31.43
C THR A 4 3.40 -5.44 -31.23
N ILE A 5 3.71 -6.73 -31.39
CA ILE A 5 5.07 -7.25 -31.42
C ILE A 5 5.47 -7.29 -32.90
N TYR A 6 6.50 -6.53 -33.28
CA TYR A 6 7.06 -6.59 -34.63
C TYR A 6 8.27 -7.52 -34.62
N LEU A 7 8.24 -8.52 -35.50
CA LEU A 7 9.33 -9.47 -35.70
C LEU A 7 9.74 -9.45 -37.17
N SER A 8 11.03 -9.34 -37.45
CA SER A 8 11.55 -9.49 -38.82
C SER A 8 11.26 -10.91 -39.33
N GLU A 9 10.85 -11.05 -40.59
CA GLU A 9 10.54 -12.37 -41.19
C GLU A 9 11.69 -13.38 -41.04
N ASP A 10 12.94 -12.89 -41.07
CA ASP A 10 14.15 -13.70 -40.93
C ASP A 10 14.62 -13.95 -39.48
N ASN A 11 13.79 -13.69 -38.46
CA ASN A 11 14.23 -13.87 -37.08
C ASN A 11 14.53 -15.37 -36.79
N PRO A 12 15.76 -15.74 -36.39
CA PRO A 12 16.14 -17.14 -36.22
C PRO A 12 15.70 -17.74 -34.88
N TYR A 13 15.19 -16.93 -33.94
CA TYR A 13 14.95 -17.34 -32.55
C TYR A 13 13.47 -17.38 -32.17
N PHE A 14 12.64 -16.57 -32.81
CA PHE A 14 11.24 -16.40 -32.44
C PHE A 14 10.29 -16.58 -33.62
N ALA A 15 9.03 -16.82 -33.28
CA ALA A 15 7.91 -16.85 -34.20
C ALA A 15 6.75 -16.03 -33.63
N ILE A 16 5.89 -15.54 -34.52
CA ILE A 16 4.65 -14.86 -34.18
C ILE A 16 3.49 -15.57 -34.88
N ASP A 17 2.37 -15.76 -34.17
CA ASP A 17 1.13 -16.28 -34.75
C ASP A 17 0.17 -15.17 -35.21
N ASP A 18 -0.98 -15.56 -35.75
CA ASP A 18 -2.01 -14.64 -36.25
C ASP A 18 -2.63 -13.74 -35.16
N TYR A 19 -2.45 -14.09 -33.87
CA TYR A 19 -2.89 -13.28 -32.72
C TYR A 19 -1.80 -12.29 -32.26
N GLY A 20 -0.65 -12.25 -32.94
CA GLY A 20 0.50 -11.46 -32.53
C GLY A 20 1.22 -12.03 -31.30
N ALA A 21 0.96 -13.29 -30.92
CA ALA A 21 1.61 -13.92 -29.79
C ALA A 21 3.04 -14.37 -30.15
N LEU A 22 3.98 -14.13 -29.23
CA LEU A 22 5.40 -14.42 -29.39
C LEU A 22 5.74 -15.80 -28.84
N TYR A 23 6.46 -16.59 -29.63
CA TYR A 23 6.89 -17.94 -29.31
C TYR A 23 8.38 -18.16 -29.60
N SER A 24 8.94 -19.27 -29.11
CA SER A 24 10.17 -19.84 -29.66
C SER A 24 10.01 -20.18 -31.14
N LYS A 25 11.12 -20.25 -31.88
CA LYS A 25 11.09 -20.50 -33.34
C LYS A 25 10.36 -21.79 -33.72
N ASP A 26 10.45 -22.82 -32.88
CA ASP A 26 9.79 -24.12 -33.04
C ASP A 26 8.34 -24.15 -32.51
N MET A 27 7.82 -23.01 -32.04
CA MET A 27 6.47 -22.86 -31.46
C MET A 27 6.21 -23.74 -30.22
N SER A 28 7.26 -24.19 -29.53
CA SER A 28 7.15 -25.03 -28.33
C SER A 28 6.99 -24.25 -27.02
N THR A 29 7.46 -22.99 -26.99
CA THR A 29 7.43 -22.11 -25.82
C THR A 29 6.64 -20.84 -26.12
N LEU A 30 5.58 -20.57 -25.37
CA LEU A 30 4.81 -19.32 -25.45
C LEU A 30 5.42 -18.25 -24.53
N TYR A 31 5.90 -17.15 -25.12
CA TYR A 31 6.51 -16.02 -24.42
C TYR A 31 5.51 -14.93 -24.04
N LYS A 32 4.65 -14.52 -24.98
CA LYS A 32 3.74 -13.40 -24.73
C LYS A 32 2.52 -13.42 -25.64
N VAL A 33 1.34 -13.19 -25.06
CA VAL A 33 0.11 -12.89 -25.78
C VAL A 33 -0.21 -11.39 -25.62
N PRO A 34 -0.52 -10.67 -26.72
CA PRO A 34 -0.96 -9.28 -26.65
C PRO A 34 -2.27 -9.09 -25.85
N PRO A 35 -2.32 -8.17 -24.87
CA PRO A 35 -3.48 -7.98 -23.97
C PRO A 35 -4.81 -7.60 -24.62
N GLN A 36 -4.78 -7.08 -25.84
CA GLN A 36 -5.97 -6.64 -26.58
C GLN A 36 -6.81 -7.80 -27.14
N ASN A 37 -6.24 -9.01 -27.21
CA ASN A 37 -6.92 -10.16 -27.78
C ASN A 37 -8.15 -10.55 -26.93
N SER A 38 -9.32 -10.58 -27.58
CA SER A 38 -10.58 -11.10 -27.01
C SER A 38 -10.71 -12.62 -27.09
N GLU A 39 -9.87 -13.23 -27.94
CA GLU A 39 -9.84 -14.64 -28.28
C GLU A 39 -8.38 -15.06 -28.42
N TYR A 40 -8.02 -16.24 -27.95
CA TYR A 40 -6.69 -16.80 -28.13
C TYR A 40 -6.72 -18.30 -27.91
N ILE A 41 -6.10 -19.03 -28.84
CA ILE A 41 -5.98 -20.50 -28.79
C ILE A 41 -4.50 -20.83 -28.69
N ILE A 42 -4.10 -21.54 -27.63
CA ILE A 42 -2.73 -22.02 -27.49
C ILE A 42 -2.52 -23.16 -28.51
N PRO A 43 -1.56 -23.03 -29.45
CA PRO A 43 -1.28 -24.09 -30.41
C PRO A 43 -0.85 -25.39 -29.73
N ARG A 44 -1.20 -26.54 -30.32
CA ARG A 44 -0.79 -27.87 -29.80
C ARG A 44 0.72 -28.14 -29.87
N THR A 45 1.48 -27.29 -30.54
CA THR A 45 2.95 -27.36 -30.51
C THR A 45 3.53 -26.92 -29.17
N VAL A 46 2.77 -26.13 -28.40
CA VAL A 46 3.23 -25.55 -27.14
C VAL A 46 3.30 -26.63 -26.06
N THR A 47 4.48 -26.73 -25.44
CA THR A 47 4.75 -27.57 -24.26
C THR A 47 5.06 -26.74 -23.01
N THR A 48 5.56 -25.52 -23.19
CA THR A 48 5.93 -24.61 -22.10
C THR A 48 5.28 -23.25 -22.27
N ILE A 49 4.72 -22.70 -21.19
CA ILE A 49 4.23 -21.32 -21.12
C ILE A 49 5.00 -20.59 -20.04
N ILE A 50 5.69 -19.49 -20.36
CA ILE A 50 6.51 -18.79 -19.35
C ILE A 50 5.66 -17.91 -18.42
N GLU A 51 6.31 -17.39 -17.38
CA GLU A 51 5.68 -16.40 -16.49
C GLU A 51 5.22 -15.15 -17.25
N TYR A 52 4.10 -14.56 -16.83
CA TYR A 52 3.49 -13.37 -17.43
C TYR A 52 3.09 -13.44 -18.91
N ALA A 53 3.11 -14.62 -19.54
CA ALA A 53 2.77 -14.76 -20.95
C ALA A 53 1.36 -14.22 -21.27
N LEU A 54 0.41 -14.31 -20.34
CA LEU A 54 -0.94 -13.74 -20.46
C LEU A 54 -1.20 -12.62 -19.44
N PHE A 55 -0.18 -11.80 -19.15
CA PHE A 55 -0.32 -10.62 -18.29
C PHE A 55 -1.28 -9.59 -18.89
N GLY A 56 -2.22 -9.13 -18.07
CA GLY A 56 -3.09 -7.98 -18.37
C GLY A 56 -4.24 -8.26 -19.34
N MET A 57 -4.57 -9.51 -19.64
CA MET A 57 -5.66 -9.88 -20.55
C MET A 57 -7.02 -9.43 -19.98
N GLN A 58 -7.51 -8.26 -20.42
CA GLN A 58 -8.79 -7.70 -19.95
C GLN A 58 -10.00 -8.21 -20.73
N HIS A 59 -9.79 -8.70 -21.96
CA HIS A 59 -10.86 -8.97 -22.92
C HIS A 59 -11.02 -10.46 -23.26
N LEU A 60 -10.05 -11.30 -22.91
CA LEU A 60 -10.08 -12.73 -23.21
C LEU A 60 -11.21 -13.43 -22.45
N SER A 61 -12.15 -14.01 -23.19
CA SER A 61 -13.38 -14.62 -22.65
C SER A 61 -13.16 -16.00 -22.03
N ALA A 62 -12.22 -16.78 -22.56
CA ALA A 62 -11.86 -18.10 -22.05
C ALA A 62 -10.42 -18.43 -22.42
N LEU A 63 -9.79 -19.30 -21.63
CA LEU A 63 -8.49 -19.89 -21.94
C LEU A 63 -8.56 -21.40 -21.72
N ASN A 64 -8.30 -22.17 -22.76
CA ASN A 64 -8.15 -23.62 -22.64
C ASN A 64 -6.69 -24.01 -22.82
N ILE A 65 -6.10 -24.66 -21.82
CA ILE A 65 -4.71 -25.08 -21.82
C ILE A 65 -4.62 -26.49 -22.42
N PRO A 66 -3.94 -26.69 -23.57
CA PRO A 66 -3.88 -27.97 -24.24
C PRO A 66 -3.08 -28.99 -23.44
N ASN A 67 -3.39 -30.28 -23.60
CA ASN A 67 -2.74 -31.35 -22.87
C ASN A 67 -1.28 -31.59 -23.30
N THR A 68 -0.82 -30.90 -24.35
CA THR A 68 0.58 -30.84 -24.78
C THR A 68 1.44 -29.98 -23.85
N VAL A 69 0.81 -29.08 -23.08
CA VAL A 69 1.50 -28.24 -22.09
C VAL A 69 1.84 -29.06 -20.85
N THR A 70 3.12 -29.08 -20.51
CA THR A 70 3.67 -29.79 -19.35
C THR A 70 4.29 -28.85 -18.31
N SER A 71 4.51 -27.59 -18.68
CA SER A 71 5.11 -26.58 -17.79
C SER A 71 4.47 -25.20 -17.96
N ILE A 72 4.10 -24.57 -16.85
CA ILE A 72 3.51 -23.23 -16.81
C ILE A 72 4.20 -22.40 -15.73
N GLY A 73 4.75 -21.26 -16.14
CA GLY A 73 5.39 -20.29 -15.27
C GLY A 73 4.40 -19.61 -14.33
N THR A 74 4.92 -19.08 -13.22
CA THR A 74 4.09 -18.40 -12.23
C THR A 74 3.47 -17.10 -12.79
N ARG A 75 2.42 -16.59 -12.15
CA ARG A 75 1.81 -15.28 -12.49
C ARG A 75 1.40 -15.12 -13.96
N LEU A 76 1.07 -16.24 -14.62
CA LEU A 76 0.67 -16.30 -16.03
C LEU A 76 -0.32 -15.20 -16.42
N ILE A 77 -1.34 -15.00 -15.59
CA ILE A 77 -2.50 -14.13 -15.84
C ILE A 77 -2.57 -12.95 -14.87
N MET A 78 -1.42 -12.45 -14.40
CA MET A 78 -1.41 -11.31 -13.48
C MET A 78 -2.10 -10.08 -14.09
N TYR A 79 -2.94 -9.42 -13.29
CA TYR A 79 -3.82 -8.31 -13.70
C TYR A 79 -4.81 -8.66 -14.83
N SER A 80 -5.11 -9.92 -15.09
CA SER A 80 -6.08 -10.33 -16.12
C SER A 80 -7.49 -10.55 -15.56
N LYS A 81 -8.51 -10.58 -16.43
CA LYS A 81 -9.93 -10.77 -16.08
C LYS A 81 -10.59 -11.95 -16.80
N ILE A 82 -9.83 -13.02 -17.02
CA ILE A 82 -10.30 -14.21 -17.75
C ILE A 82 -11.31 -14.98 -16.86
N PRO A 83 -12.59 -15.09 -17.25
CA PRO A 83 -13.64 -15.66 -16.39
C PRO A 83 -13.69 -17.19 -16.43
N LEU A 84 -13.10 -17.82 -17.45
CA LEU A 84 -13.08 -19.27 -17.64
C LEU A 84 -11.67 -19.73 -18.03
N ILE A 85 -11.08 -20.59 -17.21
CA ILE A 85 -9.80 -21.24 -17.51
C ILE A 85 -9.97 -22.73 -17.30
N THR A 86 -9.73 -23.51 -18.35
CA THR A 86 -9.87 -24.97 -18.35
C THR A 86 -8.56 -25.62 -18.80
N ASN A 87 -8.39 -26.88 -18.42
CA ASN A 87 -7.35 -27.72 -18.98
C ASN A 87 -7.98 -28.78 -19.89
N GLU A 88 -7.32 -29.14 -20.98
CA GLU A 88 -7.72 -30.31 -21.75
C GLU A 88 -7.53 -31.60 -20.95
N LYS A 89 -8.40 -32.57 -21.22
CA LYS A 89 -8.33 -33.90 -20.60
C LYS A 89 -6.96 -34.53 -20.86
N GLY A 90 -6.36 -35.04 -19.78
CA GLY A 90 -5.05 -35.70 -19.83
C GLY A 90 -3.85 -34.76 -19.74
N ILE A 91 -4.05 -33.47 -19.42
CA ILE A 91 -2.94 -32.56 -19.13
C ILE A 91 -2.05 -33.15 -18.02
N ASN A 92 -0.73 -32.99 -18.16
CA ASN A 92 0.24 -33.51 -17.21
C ASN A 92 1.07 -32.37 -16.60
N LEU A 93 0.54 -31.78 -15.52
CA LEU A 93 1.20 -30.72 -14.76
C LEU A 93 1.53 -31.26 -13.37
N THR A 94 2.81 -31.27 -12.99
CA THR A 94 3.21 -31.72 -11.63
C THR A 94 2.90 -30.67 -10.56
N GLN A 95 2.78 -29.39 -10.95
CA GLN A 95 2.50 -28.28 -10.04
C GLN A 95 1.58 -27.24 -10.67
N LEU A 96 0.80 -26.54 -9.83
CA LEU A 96 -0.09 -25.46 -10.24
C LEU A 96 0.25 -24.17 -9.48
N SER A 97 0.48 -23.06 -10.19
CA SER A 97 1.01 -21.81 -9.59
C SER A 97 0.45 -20.51 -10.17
N PHE A 98 -0.46 -20.57 -11.14
CA PHE A 98 -0.64 -19.49 -12.11
C PHE A 98 -2.01 -18.80 -12.08
N LEU A 99 -2.94 -19.23 -11.20
CA LEU A 99 -4.33 -18.79 -11.20
C LEU A 99 -4.64 -17.65 -10.22
N GLY A 100 -3.64 -17.09 -9.55
CA GLY A 100 -3.84 -15.99 -8.61
C GLY A 100 -4.52 -14.78 -9.28
N TYR A 101 -5.46 -14.16 -8.57
CA TYR A 101 -6.33 -13.06 -9.02
C TYR A 101 -7.33 -13.40 -10.13
N SER A 102 -7.41 -14.66 -10.53
CA SER A 102 -8.32 -15.10 -11.58
C SER A 102 -9.79 -14.85 -11.23
N GLN A 103 -10.62 -14.65 -12.25
CA GLN A 103 -12.07 -14.47 -12.12
C GLN A 103 -12.84 -15.80 -12.27
N ILE A 104 -12.11 -16.93 -12.28
CA ILE A 104 -12.69 -18.28 -12.36
C ILE A 104 -13.74 -18.51 -11.27
N LYS A 105 -14.83 -19.16 -11.68
CA LYS A 105 -15.90 -19.61 -10.77
C LYS A 105 -15.65 -21.02 -10.27
N ASN A 106 -15.23 -21.92 -11.14
CA ASN A 106 -15.01 -23.32 -10.81
C ASN A 106 -13.67 -23.75 -11.40
N PHE A 107 -12.98 -24.67 -10.74
CA PHE A 107 -11.74 -25.23 -11.25
C PHE A 107 -11.58 -26.67 -10.79
N THR A 108 -11.20 -27.55 -11.71
CA THR A 108 -10.86 -28.93 -11.42
C THR A 108 -9.35 -29.09 -11.52
N VAL A 109 -8.70 -29.44 -10.41
CA VAL A 109 -7.26 -29.68 -10.35
C VAL A 109 -6.96 -31.00 -11.07
N PRO A 110 -6.09 -30.99 -12.11
CA PRO A 110 -5.73 -32.20 -12.83
C PRO A 110 -5.12 -33.26 -11.93
N LYS A 111 -5.36 -34.54 -12.24
CA LYS A 111 -4.91 -35.65 -11.38
C LYS A 111 -3.39 -35.71 -11.18
N SER A 112 -2.62 -35.25 -12.17
CA SER A 112 -1.15 -35.22 -12.18
C SER A 112 -0.54 -34.17 -11.24
N VAL A 113 -1.33 -33.24 -10.74
CA VAL A 113 -0.84 -32.15 -9.87
C VAL A 113 -0.51 -32.71 -8.50
N GLN A 114 0.77 -32.67 -8.16
CA GLN A 114 1.31 -33.07 -6.87
C GLN A 114 1.43 -31.90 -5.89
N VAL A 115 1.61 -30.68 -6.41
CA VAL A 115 1.79 -29.48 -5.56
C VAL A 115 0.94 -28.30 -6.04
N LEU A 116 0.09 -27.78 -5.16
CA LEU A 116 -0.48 -26.44 -5.31
C LEU A 116 0.49 -25.43 -4.71
N LYS A 117 1.12 -24.62 -5.56
CA LYS A 117 2.18 -23.69 -5.17
C LYS A 117 1.66 -22.50 -4.38
N ASP A 118 2.58 -21.79 -3.75
CA ASP A 118 2.30 -20.58 -2.98
C ASP A 118 1.39 -19.62 -3.75
N SER A 119 0.30 -19.19 -3.10
CA SER A 119 -0.66 -18.22 -3.66
C SER A 119 -1.30 -18.59 -5.01
N CYS A 120 -1.30 -19.88 -5.37
CA CYS A 120 -1.76 -20.37 -6.66
C CYS A 120 -3.17 -19.90 -7.07
N PHE A 121 -4.10 -19.80 -6.12
CA PHE A 121 -5.46 -19.27 -6.32
C PHE A 121 -5.72 -18.03 -5.45
N TRP A 122 -4.67 -17.33 -5.02
CA TRP A 122 -4.82 -16.20 -4.12
C TRP A 122 -5.71 -15.11 -4.72
N ARG A 123 -6.70 -14.63 -3.96
CA ARG A 123 -7.68 -13.62 -4.38
C ARG A 123 -8.54 -14.03 -5.59
N CYS A 124 -8.81 -15.32 -5.77
CA CYS A 124 -9.88 -15.79 -6.65
C CYS A 124 -11.26 -15.57 -6.00
N TYR A 125 -11.66 -14.30 -5.87
CA TYR A 125 -12.88 -13.89 -5.15
C TYR A 125 -14.18 -14.45 -5.73
N ASN A 126 -14.20 -14.85 -7.00
CA ASN A 126 -15.40 -15.39 -7.65
C ASN A 126 -15.49 -16.92 -7.59
N MET A 127 -14.48 -17.59 -7.04
CA MET A 127 -14.44 -19.04 -6.97
C MET A 127 -15.54 -19.56 -6.05
N LEU A 128 -16.40 -20.42 -6.59
CA LEU A 128 -17.55 -21.07 -5.96
C LEU A 128 -17.26 -22.54 -5.62
N SER A 129 -16.53 -23.25 -6.48
CA SER A 129 -16.08 -24.62 -6.23
C SER A 129 -14.63 -24.83 -6.64
N ILE A 130 -14.00 -25.78 -5.96
CA ILE A 130 -12.76 -26.41 -6.39
C ILE A 130 -12.91 -27.91 -6.21
N ASP A 131 -12.57 -28.63 -7.27
CA ASP A 131 -12.65 -30.08 -7.33
C ASP A 131 -11.28 -30.66 -7.70
N PHE A 132 -11.06 -31.93 -7.38
CA PHE A 132 -9.87 -32.68 -7.76
C PHE A 132 -10.29 -33.82 -8.68
N GLU A 133 -9.58 -34.04 -9.78
CA GLU A 133 -9.86 -35.18 -10.67
C GLU A 133 -9.72 -36.51 -9.90
N GLU A 134 -10.51 -37.52 -10.31
CA GLU A 134 -10.42 -38.87 -9.77
C GLU A 134 -9.01 -39.44 -9.93
N GLY A 135 -8.47 -40.01 -8.85
CA GLY A 135 -7.08 -40.45 -8.80
C GLY A 135 -6.06 -39.33 -8.63
N SER A 136 -6.46 -38.17 -8.07
CA SER A 136 -5.56 -37.06 -7.76
C SER A 136 -4.31 -37.48 -6.99
N GLU A 137 -3.15 -37.00 -7.44
CA GLU A 137 -1.82 -37.23 -6.85
C GLU A 137 -1.37 -36.08 -5.92
N LEU A 138 -2.29 -35.20 -5.51
CA LEU A 138 -1.93 -34.01 -4.73
C LEU A 138 -1.31 -34.37 -3.38
N GLU A 139 -0.06 -33.98 -3.17
CA GLU A 139 0.67 -34.22 -1.93
C GLU A 139 0.74 -32.97 -1.03
N ILE A 140 0.88 -31.77 -1.63
CA ILE A 140 1.20 -30.55 -0.88
C ILE A 140 0.33 -29.37 -1.32
N ILE A 141 -0.26 -28.69 -0.34
CA ILE A 141 -0.87 -27.37 -0.51
C ILE A 141 0.03 -26.34 0.16
N GLU A 142 0.71 -25.51 -0.64
CA GLU A 142 1.62 -24.51 -0.11
C GLU A 142 0.91 -23.25 0.45
N SER A 143 1.69 -22.27 0.89
CA SER A 143 1.20 -21.16 1.72
C SER A 143 0.26 -20.25 0.94
N SER A 144 -0.83 -19.85 1.57
CA SER A 144 -1.85 -18.97 0.96
C SER A 144 -2.42 -19.46 -0.39
N ALA A 145 -2.28 -20.75 -0.74
CA ALA A 145 -2.73 -21.30 -2.01
C ALA A 145 -4.20 -20.93 -2.33
N PHE A 146 -5.07 -20.91 -1.32
CA PHE A 146 -6.47 -20.51 -1.39
C PHE A 146 -6.79 -19.25 -0.58
N GLY A 147 -5.81 -18.37 -0.35
CA GLY A 147 -6.07 -17.16 0.42
C GLY A 147 -7.10 -16.27 -0.29
N TYR A 148 -8.12 -15.79 0.43
CA TYR A 148 -9.17 -14.89 -0.08
C TYR A 148 -10.03 -15.47 -1.23
N CYS A 149 -10.29 -16.78 -1.27
CA CYS A 149 -11.32 -17.37 -2.14
C CYS A 149 -12.70 -17.43 -1.43
N ASN A 150 -13.74 -17.84 -2.17
CA ASN A 150 -15.14 -17.80 -1.71
C ASN A 150 -15.91 -19.13 -1.89
N PHE A 151 -15.22 -20.25 -2.04
CA PHE A 151 -15.89 -21.56 -2.09
C PHE A 151 -16.45 -21.96 -0.73
N GLN A 152 -17.54 -22.73 -0.72
CA GLN A 152 -18.23 -23.11 0.53
C GLN A 152 -17.71 -24.39 1.16
N GLN A 153 -17.08 -25.25 0.37
CA GLN A 153 -16.58 -26.54 0.84
C GLN A 153 -15.35 -26.97 0.05
N ILE A 154 -14.54 -27.82 0.67
CA ILE A 154 -13.43 -28.49 0.00
C ILE A 154 -13.19 -29.87 0.62
N ILE A 155 -12.99 -30.87 -0.23
CA ILE A 155 -12.57 -32.22 0.16
C ILE A 155 -11.11 -32.35 -0.28
N ILE A 156 -10.19 -32.48 0.69
CA ILE A 156 -8.78 -32.65 0.39
C ILE A 156 -8.53 -34.11 -0.03
N PRO A 157 -7.90 -34.37 -1.19
CA PRO A 157 -7.75 -35.71 -1.72
C PRO A 157 -6.77 -36.56 -0.89
N ALA A 158 -6.98 -37.88 -0.90
CA ALA A 158 -6.30 -38.84 -0.04
C ALA A 158 -4.76 -38.80 -0.09
N PRO A 159 -4.06 -38.46 -1.18
CA PRO A 159 -2.59 -38.40 -1.13
C PRO A 159 -2.00 -37.18 -0.41
N CYS A 160 -2.81 -36.21 0.02
CA CYS A 160 -2.32 -34.95 0.58
C CYS A 160 -1.68 -35.14 1.95
N LYS A 161 -0.38 -34.83 2.06
CA LYS A 161 0.45 -35.01 3.27
C LYS A 161 0.66 -33.71 4.05
N GLU A 162 0.74 -32.57 3.37
CA GLU A 162 1.06 -31.27 4.00
C GLU A 162 0.14 -30.15 3.50
N ILE A 163 -0.42 -29.37 4.45
CA ILE A 163 -1.10 -28.09 4.17
C ILE A 163 -0.40 -26.99 4.95
N ARG A 164 0.25 -26.08 4.22
CA ARG A 164 1.11 -25.05 4.80
C ARG A 164 0.35 -23.87 5.41
N LYS A 165 1.13 -22.98 6.01
CA LYS A 165 0.66 -21.79 6.73
C LYS A 165 -0.30 -20.96 5.90
N SER A 166 -1.41 -20.54 6.51
CA SER A 166 -2.37 -19.64 5.88
C SER A 166 -2.95 -20.13 4.55
N ALA A 167 -2.85 -21.44 4.22
CA ALA A 167 -3.34 -21.99 2.96
C ALA A 167 -4.78 -21.58 2.64
N PHE A 168 -5.65 -21.49 3.65
CA PHE A 168 -7.04 -21.08 3.55
C PHE A 168 -7.31 -19.68 4.10
N ASN A 169 -6.32 -18.79 4.18
CA ASN A 169 -6.47 -17.50 4.87
C ASN A 169 -7.65 -16.66 4.34
N TYR A 170 -8.44 -16.05 5.25
CA TYR A 170 -9.56 -15.16 4.92
C TYR A 170 -10.66 -15.81 4.05
N GLN A 171 -10.97 -17.09 4.29
CA GLN A 171 -12.10 -17.76 3.65
C GLN A 171 -13.43 -17.37 4.30
N GLN A 172 -14.14 -16.42 3.69
CA GLN A 172 -15.39 -15.89 4.23
C GLN A 172 -16.61 -16.78 3.95
N LYS A 173 -16.51 -17.76 3.06
CA LYS A 173 -17.63 -18.62 2.67
C LYS A 173 -17.43 -20.10 2.98
N LEU A 174 -16.19 -20.51 3.29
CA LEU A 174 -15.87 -21.89 3.63
C LEU A 174 -16.58 -22.31 4.92
N LYS A 175 -17.48 -23.29 4.79
CA LYS A 175 -18.25 -23.89 5.88
C LYS A 175 -17.75 -25.28 6.24
N ASN A 176 -17.33 -26.05 5.23
CA ASN A 176 -17.03 -27.47 5.38
C ASN A 176 -15.64 -27.78 4.85
N ILE A 177 -14.85 -28.53 5.61
CA ILE A 177 -13.60 -29.09 5.12
C ILE A 177 -13.47 -30.56 5.51
N SER A 178 -13.04 -31.39 4.56
CA SER A 178 -12.69 -32.79 4.80
C SER A 178 -11.20 -33.01 4.63
N LEU A 179 -10.56 -33.60 5.64
CA LEU A 179 -9.13 -33.90 5.68
C LEU A 179 -8.90 -35.43 5.63
N PRO A 180 -7.95 -35.92 4.80
CA PRO A 180 -7.68 -37.34 4.65
C PRO A 180 -6.77 -37.90 5.74
N ALA A 181 -6.72 -39.24 5.87
CA ALA A 181 -5.89 -39.95 6.86
C ALA A 181 -4.38 -39.66 6.72
N THR A 182 -3.93 -39.38 5.51
CA THR A 182 -2.52 -39.20 5.14
C THR A 182 -1.90 -37.88 5.57
N ILE A 183 -2.69 -36.95 6.12
CA ILE A 183 -2.17 -35.67 6.59
C ILE A 183 -1.13 -35.92 7.69
N GLN A 184 0.09 -35.48 7.40
CA GLN A 184 1.24 -35.55 8.30
C GLN A 184 1.53 -34.20 8.94
N LYS A 185 1.16 -33.09 8.27
CA LYS A 185 1.54 -31.76 8.72
C LYS A 185 0.53 -30.67 8.37
N LEU A 186 0.02 -30.04 9.42
CA LEU A 186 -0.76 -28.81 9.45
C LEU A 186 -0.05 -27.78 10.32
N TYR A 187 -0.30 -26.50 10.06
CA TYR A 187 0.27 -25.41 10.83
C TYR A 187 -0.84 -24.74 11.66
N PRO A 188 -0.54 -24.18 12.86
CA PRO A 188 -1.55 -23.51 13.70
C PRO A 188 -2.28 -22.32 13.06
N ASP A 189 -1.81 -21.85 11.90
CA ASP A 189 -2.37 -20.75 11.11
C ASP A 189 -2.91 -21.20 9.74
N THR A 190 -3.07 -22.51 9.48
CA THR A 190 -3.61 -23.03 8.21
C THR A 190 -4.97 -22.39 7.85
N PHE A 191 -5.83 -22.14 8.84
CA PHE A 191 -7.18 -21.56 8.70
C PHE A 191 -7.28 -20.13 9.25
N LEU A 192 -6.21 -19.35 9.13
CA LEU A 192 -6.16 -17.96 9.59
C LEU A 192 -7.37 -17.14 9.05
N ASN A 193 -8.08 -16.41 9.91
CA ASN A 193 -9.27 -15.62 9.56
C ASN A 193 -10.46 -16.41 8.93
N CYS A 194 -10.54 -17.72 9.06
CA CYS A 194 -11.69 -18.52 8.60
C CYS A 194 -12.77 -18.61 9.69
N GLN A 195 -13.73 -17.69 9.73
CA GLN A 195 -14.70 -17.62 10.83
C GLN A 195 -15.96 -18.48 10.62
N ASN A 196 -16.19 -18.94 9.39
CA ASN A 196 -17.45 -19.57 8.99
C ASN A 196 -17.37 -21.09 8.85
N ILE A 197 -16.25 -21.73 9.20
CA ILE A 197 -16.15 -23.19 9.20
C ILE A 197 -17.04 -23.71 10.33
N GLN A 198 -18.03 -24.50 9.95
CA GLN A 198 -19.04 -25.11 10.83
C GLN A 198 -18.77 -26.60 11.02
N TYR A 199 -18.16 -27.25 10.03
CA TYR A 199 -17.93 -28.69 10.04
C TYR A 199 -16.53 -29.00 9.53
N ILE A 200 -15.79 -29.78 10.33
CA ILE A 200 -14.54 -30.41 9.93
C ILE A 200 -14.81 -31.91 9.94
N SER A 201 -14.52 -32.57 8.82
CA SER A 201 -14.44 -34.03 8.75
C SER A 201 -12.98 -34.43 8.75
N LEU A 202 -12.62 -35.36 9.64
CA LEU A 202 -11.30 -35.98 9.68
C LEU A 202 -11.49 -37.47 9.44
N ASP A 203 -10.74 -38.02 8.49
CA ASP A 203 -10.68 -39.46 8.26
C ASP A 203 -10.31 -40.20 9.55
N ASP A 204 -11.01 -41.31 9.83
CA ASP A 204 -10.88 -42.05 11.09
C ASP A 204 -9.52 -42.79 11.22
N GLN A 205 -8.80 -42.97 10.10
CA GLN A 205 -7.44 -43.52 10.08
C GLN A 205 -6.35 -42.44 10.23
N CYS A 206 -6.70 -41.17 10.49
CA CYS A 206 -5.70 -40.13 10.68
C CYS A 206 -4.94 -40.29 12.00
N GLU A 207 -3.66 -40.65 11.94
CA GLU A 207 -2.84 -40.89 13.14
C GLU A 207 -2.25 -39.62 13.75
N ASN A 208 -2.02 -38.57 12.96
CA ASN A 208 -1.27 -37.37 13.39
C ASN A 208 -2.18 -36.27 13.98
N TYR A 209 -3.48 -36.34 13.72
CA TYR A 209 -4.45 -35.33 14.13
C TYR A 209 -5.69 -35.99 14.72
N SER A 210 -6.39 -35.26 15.59
CA SER A 210 -7.64 -35.69 16.20
C SER A 210 -8.67 -34.57 16.14
N LEU A 211 -9.94 -34.95 16.09
CA LEU A 211 -11.07 -34.05 16.12
C LEU A 211 -11.88 -34.31 17.39
N ILE A 212 -11.71 -33.48 18.42
CA ILE A 212 -12.43 -33.61 19.68
C ILE A 212 -13.83 -33.01 19.54
N ASP A 213 -14.85 -33.80 19.92
CA ASP A 213 -16.27 -33.43 19.91
C ASP A 213 -16.78 -32.83 18.58
N ASN A 214 -16.14 -33.20 17.47
CA ASN A 214 -16.37 -32.64 16.14
C ASN A 214 -16.09 -31.12 16.01
N VAL A 215 -15.41 -30.50 16.97
CA VAL A 215 -15.26 -29.03 17.04
C VAL A 215 -13.83 -28.53 17.26
N ILE A 216 -12.91 -29.35 17.79
CA ILE A 216 -11.50 -28.95 17.99
C ILE A 216 -10.60 -29.86 17.17
N LEU A 217 -9.95 -29.31 16.13
CA LEU A 217 -8.91 -29.98 15.37
C LEU A 217 -7.55 -29.71 16.02
N GLN A 218 -6.83 -30.77 16.40
CA GLN A 218 -5.52 -30.67 17.07
C GLN A 218 -4.59 -31.82 16.66
N SER A 219 -3.30 -31.71 16.94
CA SER A 219 -2.36 -32.83 16.82
C SER A 219 -2.75 -33.98 17.74
N ALA A 220 -2.46 -35.22 17.35
CA ALA A 220 -2.84 -36.42 18.10
C ALA A 220 -2.18 -36.49 19.50
N ASP A 221 -0.99 -35.91 19.66
CA ASP A 221 -0.33 -35.74 20.96
C ASP A 221 -0.97 -34.63 21.84
N GLY A 222 -1.95 -33.89 21.31
CA GLY A 222 -2.63 -32.79 21.97
C GLY A 222 -1.76 -31.54 22.20
N LEU A 223 -0.55 -31.47 21.64
CA LEU A 223 0.37 -30.35 21.86
C LEU A 223 0.02 -29.10 21.03
N GLN A 224 -0.64 -29.25 19.89
CA GLN A 224 -0.97 -28.16 18.96
C GLN A 224 -2.45 -28.13 18.58
N THR A 225 -3.13 -27.02 18.89
CA THR A 225 -4.47 -26.74 18.35
C THR A 225 -4.37 -26.08 16.98
N ILE A 226 -5.05 -26.65 15.98
CA ILE A 226 -5.07 -26.18 14.59
C ILE A 226 -6.28 -25.29 14.31
N TYR A 227 -7.47 -25.72 14.73
CA TYR A 227 -8.71 -24.97 14.51
C TYR A 227 -9.78 -25.29 15.54
N ILE A 228 -10.62 -24.30 15.83
CA ILE A 228 -11.79 -24.43 16.70
C ILE A 228 -13.02 -23.93 15.92
N VAL A 229 -14.03 -24.78 15.79
CA VAL A 229 -15.28 -24.47 15.09
C VAL A 229 -16.02 -23.33 15.81
N SER A 230 -16.50 -22.34 15.05
CA SER A 230 -17.02 -21.09 15.61
C SER A 230 -18.37 -21.20 16.33
N THR A 231 -19.03 -22.37 16.27
CA THR A 231 -20.32 -22.64 16.91
C THR A 231 -20.22 -22.89 18.42
N ILE A 232 -19.02 -23.21 18.94
CA ILE A 232 -18.86 -23.53 20.36
C ILE A 232 -19.07 -22.30 21.26
N THR A 233 -19.52 -22.54 22.50
CA THR A 233 -19.74 -21.49 23.51
C THR A 233 -18.72 -21.49 24.64
N SER A 234 -18.04 -22.61 24.86
CA SER A 234 -16.98 -22.78 25.87
C SER A 234 -15.86 -23.70 25.38
N ILE A 235 -14.62 -23.48 25.83
CA ILE A 235 -13.48 -24.37 25.61
C ILE A 235 -12.65 -24.56 26.89
N THR A 236 -12.08 -25.75 27.05
CA THR A 236 -11.09 -26.04 28.09
C THR A 236 -9.76 -26.37 27.44
N ILE A 237 -8.71 -25.62 27.81
CA ILE A 237 -7.33 -25.94 27.43
C ILE A 237 -6.87 -27.10 28.31
N THR A 238 -6.60 -28.25 27.70
CA THR A 238 -6.29 -29.50 28.41
C THR A 238 -4.90 -29.48 29.05
N ALA A 239 -4.61 -30.42 29.94
CA ALA A 239 -3.30 -30.52 30.62
C ALA A 239 -2.10 -30.65 29.65
N SER A 240 -2.28 -31.25 28.47
CA SER A 240 -1.21 -31.49 27.48
C SER A 240 -0.96 -30.31 26.53
N MET A 241 -1.96 -29.47 26.27
CA MET A 241 -1.86 -28.37 25.31
C MET A 241 -0.71 -27.42 25.64
N LYS A 242 0.25 -27.30 24.70
CA LYS A 242 1.45 -26.46 24.82
C LYS A 242 1.40 -25.24 23.91
N THR A 243 0.73 -25.35 22.77
CA THR A 243 0.66 -24.28 21.77
C THR A 243 -0.77 -24.07 21.28
N ILE A 244 -1.10 -22.81 21.06
CA ILE A 244 -2.38 -22.38 20.52
C ILE A 244 -2.09 -21.34 19.42
N GLY A 245 -2.70 -21.50 18.25
CA GLY A 245 -2.53 -20.55 17.15
C GLY A 245 -3.06 -19.15 17.54
N ASN A 246 -2.34 -18.09 17.14
CA ASN A 246 -2.69 -16.70 17.50
C ASN A 246 -4.11 -16.27 17.07
N SER A 247 -4.70 -16.95 16.08
CA SER A 247 -6.02 -16.64 15.54
C SER A 247 -7.02 -17.79 15.68
N VAL A 248 -6.70 -18.84 16.45
CA VAL A 248 -7.57 -20.03 16.52
C VAL A 248 -8.94 -19.72 17.13
N LEU A 249 -9.03 -18.68 17.97
CA LEU A 249 -10.29 -18.21 18.59
C LEU A 249 -10.93 -17.05 17.80
N GLN A 250 -10.32 -16.62 16.70
CA GLN A 250 -10.78 -15.47 15.93
C GLN A 250 -12.12 -15.79 15.25
N GLY A 251 -13.14 -14.98 15.51
CA GLY A 251 -14.47 -15.17 14.94
C GLY A 251 -15.28 -16.31 15.56
N CYS A 252 -14.80 -16.91 16.65
CA CYS A 252 -15.64 -17.69 17.55
C CYS A 252 -16.58 -16.73 18.33
N ASP A 253 -17.48 -16.04 17.63
CA ASP A 253 -18.33 -14.99 18.18
C ASP A 253 -19.32 -15.52 19.24
N ASN A 254 -19.55 -16.84 19.27
CA ASN A 254 -20.37 -17.52 20.27
C ASN A 254 -19.56 -18.01 21.47
N LEU A 255 -18.23 -18.12 21.35
CA LEU A 255 -17.36 -18.54 22.43
C LEU A 255 -17.29 -17.42 23.47
N THR A 256 -17.77 -17.70 24.67
CA THR A 256 -17.82 -16.74 25.79
C THR A 256 -16.96 -17.16 26.96
N THR A 257 -16.61 -18.45 27.04
CA THR A 257 -15.87 -19.03 28.16
C THR A 257 -14.63 -19.78 27.67
N ILE A 258 -13.50 -19.52 28.30
CA ILE A 258 -12.27 -20.31 28.17
C ILE A 258 -11.76 -20.65 29.57
N THR A 259 -11.48 -21.92 29.80
CA THR A 259 -10.88 -22.42 31.04
C THR A 259 -9.58 -23.16 30.73
N VAL A 260 -8.75 -23.37 31.74
CA VAL A 260 -7.49 -24.12 31.62
C VAL A 260 -7.47 -25.19 32.70
N ASP A 261 -7.13 -26.41 32.32
CA ASP A 261 -6.93 -27.53 33.23
C ASP A 261 -5.88 -27.14 34.31
N PRO A 262 -6.15 -27.37 35.61
CA PRO A 262 -5.20 -27.05 36.68
C PRO A 262 -3.80 -27.66 36.51
N ASN A 263 -3.68 -28.77 35.77
CA ASN A 263 -2.41 -29.44 35.50
C ASN A 263 -1.68 -28.92 34.26
N ASN A 264 -2.27 -27.97 33.50
CA ASN A 264 -1.59 -27.36 32.37
C ASN A 264 -0.39 -26.53 32.83
N LYS A 265 0.78 -26.80 32.25
CA LYS A 265 2.06 -26.20 32.65
C LYS A 265 2.44 -24.93 31.87
N TYR A 266 1.57 -24.45 30.97
CA TYR A 266 1.91 -23.42 29.99
C TYR A 266 0.97 -22.22 30.02
N PHE A 267 -0.30 -22.43 30.38
CA PHE A 267 -1.35 -21.43 30.23
C PHE A 267 -2.11 -21.18 31.52
N SER A 268 -2.78 -20.04 31.57
CA SER A 268 -3.84 -19.75 32.55
C SER A 268 -4.93 -18.94 31.87
N ALA A 269 -6.17 -18.96 32.38
CA ALA A 269 -7.26 -18.17 31.82
C ALA A 269 -7.99 -17.38 32.90
N SER A 270 -8.47 -16.20 32.54
CA SER A 270 -9.39 -15.40 33.35
C SER A 270 -10.06 -14.33 32.49
N ASN A 271 -11.34 -14.03 32.76
CA ASN A 271 -12.11 -12.98 32.07
C ASN A 271 -12.20 -13.18 30.55
N GLY A 272 -12.36 -14.43 30.08
CA GLY A 272 -12.44 -14.73 28.65
C GLY A 272 -11.11 -14.57 27.89
N ILE A 273 -9.99 -14.40 28.59
CA ILE A 273 -8.65 -14.22 28.03
C ILE A 273 -7.77 -15.39 28.49
N LEU A 274 -7.06 -15.99 27.53
CA LEU A 274 -6.00 -16.95 27.72
C LEU A 274 -4.66 -16.21 27.86
N TYR A 275 -3.86 -16.61 28.82
CA TYR A 275 -2.55 -16.06 29.14
C TYR A 275 -1.49 -17.16 29.14
N ASP A 276 -0.22 -16.77 29.11
CA ASP A 276 0.84 -17.64 29.61
C ASP A 276 0.64 -17.94 31.12
N LEU A 277 1.33 -18.95 31.62
CA LEU A 277 1.18 -19.38 33.02
C LEU A 277 1.45 -18.25 34.02
N LYS A 278 2.42 -17.36 33.72
CA LYS A 278 2.77 -16.23 34.58
C LYS A 278 1.88 -15.00 34.41
N LYS A 279 0.92 -15.02 33.48
CA LYS A 279 0.10 -13.87 33.08
C LYS A 279 0.91 -12.63 32.71
N THR A 280 2.07 -12.83 32.08
CA THR A 280 2.90 -11.76 31.51
C THR A 280 2.52 -11.45 30.06
N LYS A 281 1.84 -12.38 29.38
CA LYS A 281 1.38 -12.25 28.00
C LYS A 281 -0.07 -12.69 27.88
N SER A 282 -0.94 -11.86 27.31
CA SER A 282 -2.25 -12.32 26.84
C SER A 282 -2.10 -12.93 25.45
N ILE A 283 -2.57 -14.15 25.26
CA ILE A 283 -2.31 -14.97 24.08
C ILE A 283 -3.50 -14.93 23.12
N ALA A 284 -4.71 -15.14 23.63
CA ALA A 284 -5.94 -15.14 22.84
C ALA A 284 -7.11 -14.74 23.73
N ALA A 285 -8.16 -14.19 23.13
CA ALA A 285 -9.43 -13.91 23.78
C ALA A 285 -10.56 -14.62 23.05
N VAL A 286 -11.62 -14.96 23.77
CA VAL A 286 -12.82 -15.54 23.19
C VAL A 286 -13.55 -14.52 22.31
N GLY A 287 -13.99 -14.90 21.11
CA GLY A 287 -14.59 -13.96 20.15
C GLY A 287 -15.90 -13.32 20.63
N GLY A 288 -16.66 -14.03 21.47
CA GLY A 288 -17.89 -13.56 22.10
C GLY A 288 -17.69 -12.65 23.32
N ILE A 289 -16.46 -12.24 23.63
CA ILE A 289 -16.17 -11.35 24.75
C ILE A 289 -16.88 -9.99 24.57
N VAL A 290 -17.63 -9.57 25.58
CA VAL A 290 -18.33 -8.27 25.61
C VAL A 290 -17.61 -7.23 26.47
N LYS A 291 -16.74 -7.68 27.38
CA LYS A 291 -15.91 -6.82 28.22
C LYS A 291 -14.63 -7.57 28.54
N ALA A 292 -13.49 -6.95 28.24
CA ALA A 292 -12.18 -7.49 28.56
C ALA A 292 -11.51 -6.69 29.68
N VAL A 293 -10.92 -7.40 30.64
CA VAL A 293 -10.04 -6.84 31.67
C VAL A 293 -8.74 -7.63 31.62
N VAL A 294 -7.72 -7.03 31.03
CA VAL A 294 -6.37 -7.61 30.91
C VAL A 294 -5.68 -7.49 32.28
N ALA A 295 -5.09 -8.58 32.76
CA ALA A 295 -4.43 -8.60 34.07
C ALA A 295 -3.26 -7.60 34.17
N ASP A 296 -3.07 -7.00 35.34
CA ASP A 296 -2.01 -6.00 35.60
C ASP A 296 -0.59 -6.52 35.43
N SER A 297 -0.38 -7.83 35.55
CA SER A 297 0.91 -8.47 35.32
C SER A 297 1.31 -8.53 33.84
N VAL A 298 0.38 -8.31 32.92
CA VAL A 298 0.62 -8.42 31.47
C VAL A 298 1.50 -7.28 31.00
N THR A 299 2.62 -7.64 30.37
CA THR A 299 3.52 -6.72 29.69
C THR A 299 3.33 -6.73 28.17
N MET A 300 2.73 -7.77 27.61
CA MET A 300 2.54 -7.94 26.16
C MET A 300 1.11 -8.40 25.83
N ILE A 301 0.40 -7.62 25.03
CA ILE A 301 -0.81 -8.10 24.35
C ILE A 301 -0.35 -8.82 23.08
N GLY A 302 -0.47 -10.15 23.08
CA GLY A 302 0.07 -11.00 22.03
C GLY A 302 -0.53 -10.76 20.65
N PRO A 303 0.13 -11.25 19.58
CA PRO A 303 -0.35 -11.11 18.22
C PRO A 303 -1.76 -11.66 18.07
N SER A 304 -2.63 -10.93 17.39
CA SER A 304 -4.04 -11.29 17.15
C SER A 304 -4.89 -11.61 18.40
N CYS A 305 -4.43 -11.27 19.62
CA CYS A 305 -5.07 -11.71 20.87
C CYS A 305 -6.58 -11.37 20.95
N PHE A 306 -6.97 -10.16 20.53
CA PHE A 306 -8.36 -9.69 20.43
C PHE A 306 -8.83 -9.52 18.98
N ALA A 307 -8.15 -10.16 18.01
CA ALA A 307 -8.52 -10.07 16.61
C ALA A 307 -9.93 -10.64 16.42
N GLY A 308 -10.78 -9.90 15.71
CA GLY A 308 -12.16 -10.31 15.44
C GLY A 308 -13.08 -10.37 16.66
N CYS A 309 -12.71 -9.80 17.82
CA CYS A 309 -13.62 -9.62 18.97
C CYS A 309 -14.71 -8.59 18.62
N GLN A 310 -15.70 -9.01 17.83
CA GLN A 310 -16.70 -8.15 17.21
C GLN A 310 -17.82 -7.70 18.16
N LYS A 311 -17.88 -8.25 19.39
CA LYS A 311 -18.89 -7.93 20.40
C LYS A 311 -18.38 -7.05 21.54
N MET A 312 -17.10 -6.67 21.56
CA MET A 312 -16.44 -5.97 22.67
C MET A 312 -16.46 -4.43 22.51
N PRO A 313 -17.36 -3.69 23.17
CA PRO A 313 -17.36 -2.22 23.14
C PRO A 313 -16.23 -1.56 23.93
N SER A 314 -15.73 -2.23 24.98
CA SER A 314 -14.75 -1.67 25.91
C SER A 314 -13.76 -2.71 26.40
N ILE A 315 -12.55 -2.26 26.69
CA ILE A 315 -11.46 -3.04 27.25
C ILE A 315 -10.69 -2.20 28.27
N THR A 316 -10.29 -2.83 29.38
CA THR A 316 -9.32 -2.27 30.33
C THR A 316 -7.99 -2.99 30.16
N LEU A 317 -6.95 -2.23 29.87
CA LEU A 317 -5.58 -2.75 29.76
C LEU A 317 -4.91 -2.76 31.14
N GLY A 318 -4.10 -3.79 31.40
CA GLY A 318 -3.31 -3.87 32.62
C GLY A 318 -2.26 -2.76 32.68
N SER A 319 -1.96 -2.29 33.88
CA SER A 319 -1.06 -1.16 34.13
C SER A 319 0.39 -1.35 33.69
N LYS A 320 0.85 -2.59 33.49
CA LYS A 320 2.22 -2.93 33.04
C LYS A 320 2.34 -3.22 31.55
N VAL A 321 1.28 -3.05 30.75
CA VAL A 321 1.36 -3.34 29.30
C VAL A 321 2.39 -2.43 28.65
N VAL A 322 3.40 -3.04 28.02
CA VAL A 322 4.51 -2.37 27.31
C VAL A 322 4.30 -2.45 25.80
N SER A 323 3.73 -3.53 25.29
CA SER A 323 3.50 -3.71 23.85
C SER A 323 2.12 -4.25 23.50
N ILE A 324 1.59 -3.75 22.37
CA ILE A 324 0.44 -4.27 21.66
C ILE A 324 0.95 -4.82 20.34
N GLU A 325 0.96 -6.14 20.20
CA GLU A 325 1.61 -6.82 19.08
C GLU A 325 0.77 -6.80 17.79
N PHE A 326 1.36 -7.35 16.72
CA PHE A 326 0.80 -7.37 15.38
C PHE A 326 -0.64 -7.88 15.37
N GLN A 327 -1.54 -7.12 14.74
CA GLN A 327 -2.97 -7.47 14.60
C GLN A 327 -3.76 -7.68 15.91
N ALA A 328 -3.24 -7.30 17.07
CA ALA A 328 -3.85 -7.60 18.37
C ALA A 328 -5.34 -7.25 18.48
N PHE A 329 -5.82 -6.18 17.84
CA PHE A 329 -7.22 -5.74 17.79
C PHE A 329 -7.74 -5.58 16.35
N THR A 330 -7.15 -6.26 15.37
CA THR A 330 -7.64 -6.24 13.99
C THR A 330 -9.10 -6.66 13.93
N ASN A 331 -9.96 -5.92 13.22
CA ASN A 331 -11.40 -6.18 13.10
C ASN A 331 -12.16 -6.20 14.45
N ALA A 332 -11.66 -5.56 15.51
CA ALA A 332 -12.42 -5.32 16.73
C ALA A 332 -13.50 -4.24 16.50
N LYS A 333 -14.55 -4.57 15.76
CA LYS A 333 -15.52 -3.61 15.16
C LYS A 333 -16.44 -2.88 16.15
N LYS A 334 -16.37 -3.19 17.46
CA LYS A 334 -17.20 -2.52 18.48
C LYS A 334 -16.41 -1.65 19.45
N ILE A 335 -15.07 -1.72 19.47
CA ILE A 335 -14.29 -0.87 20.35
C ILE A 335 -14.42 0.59 19.92
N THR A 336 -14.91 1.45 20.81
CA THR A 336 -15.12 2.88 20.53
C THR A 336 -14.02 3.74 21.11
N THR A 337 -13.50 3.33 22.26
CA THR A 337 -12.44 4.01 23.01
C THR A 337 -11.46 2.99 23.58
N ILE A 338 -10.19 3.37 23.69
CA ILE A 338 -9.17 2.62 24.41
C ILE A 338 -8.26 3.57 25.18
N THR A 339 -7.89 3.17 26.40
CA THR A 339 -6.94 3.89 27.24
C THR A 339 -5.68 3.05 27.37
N PHE A 340 -4.56 3.61 26.92
CA PHE A 340 -3.23 3.01 26.94
C PHE A 340 -2.52 3.36 28.26
N PRO A 341 -1.93 2.39 28.97
CA PRO A 341 -1.24 2.64 30.23
C PRO A 341 0.05 3.44 30.02
N ALA A 342 0.53 4.08 31.08
CA ALA A 342 1.72 4.93 31.05
C ALA A 342 3.01 4.19 30.68
N THR A 343 3.02 2.85 30.75
CA THR A 343 4.13 1.97 30.38
C THR A 343 4.16 1.58 28.90
N LEU A 344 3.11 1.89 28.13
CA LEU A 344 3.02 1.45 26.73
C LEU A 344 4.11 2.12 25.89
N LYS A 345 4.94 1.31 25.25
CA LYS A 345 6.02 1.74 24.36
C LYS A 345 5.74 1.46 22.89
N TYR A 346 5.05 0.35 22.60
CA TYR A 346 4.94 -0.15 21.23
C TYR A 346 3.50 -0.49 20.85
N ILE A 347 3.01 0.14 19.78
CA ILE A 347 1.83 -0.31 19.04
C ILE A 347 2.34 -0.87 17.72
N ARG A 348 2.30 -2.20 17.54
CA ARG A 348 2.86 -2.86 16.34
C ARG A 348 1.91 -2.77 15.14
N GLY A 349 2.39 -3.25 13.99
CA GLY A 349 1.69 -3.15 12.72
C GLY A 349 0.27 -3.75 12.77
N SER A 350 -0.67 -3.08 12.12
CA SER A 350 -2.07 -3.47 12.02
C SER A 350 -2.78 -3.70 13.36
N ALA A 351 -2.23 -3.22 14.49
CA ALA A 351 -2.78 -3.48 15.82
C ALA A 351 -4.28 -3.17 15.92
N PHE A 352 -4.76 -2.06 15.35
CA PHE A 352 -6.18 -1.66 15.31
C PHE A 352 -6.74 -1.59 13.87
N TYR A 353 -6.15 -2.34 12.93
CA TYR A 353 -6.58 -2.37 11.53
C TYR A 353 -8.07 -2.75 11.42
N TYR A 354 -8.86 -1.91 10.75
CA TYR A 354 -10.32 -2.05 10.65
C TYR A 354 -11.05 -2.19 12.01
N ALA A 355 -10.56 -1.54 13.06
CA ALA A 355 -11.39 -1.23 14.24
C ALA A 355 -12.36 -0.08 13.87
N THR A 356 -13.36 -0.40 13.05
CA THR A 356 -14.14 0.54 12.21
C THR A 356 -14.95 1.61 12.94
N ILE A 357 -15.04 1.56 14.27
CA ILE A 357 -15.73 2.59 15.07
C ILE A 357 -14.86 3.17 16.19
N LEU A 358 -13.58 2.77 16.27
CA LEU A 358 -12.61 3.31 17.22
C LEU A 358 -12.40 4.79 16.91
N ARG A 359 -12.89 5.65 17.79
CA ARG A 359 -12.89 7.11 17.60
C ARG A 359 -12.04 7.86 18.61
N THR A 360 -11.68 7.20 19.72
CA THR A 360 -10.90 7.82 20.80
C THR A 360 -9.79 6.89 21.30
N VAL A 361 -8.57 7.41 21.34
CA VAL A 361 -7.44 6.80 22.03
C VAL A 361 -6.95 7.77 23.12
N ARG A 362 -6.58 7.24 24.29
CA ARG A 362 -6.02 8.04 25.38
C ARG A 362 -4.72 7.41 25.86
N PHE A 363 -3.70 8.22 26.07
CA PHE A 363 -2.43 7.78 26.66
C PHE A 363 -2.36 8.28 28.10
N LEU A 364 -2.09 7.40 29.07
CA LEU A 364 -1.92 7.77 30.49
C LEU A 364 -0.50 8.26 30.81
N GLY A 365 0.40 8.27 29.83
CA GLY A 365 1.76 8.78 29.96
C GLY A 365 2.44 8.87 28.60
N ASP A 366 3.67 9.38 28.60
CA ASP A 366 4.40 9.74 27.39
C ASP A 366 5.36 8.66 26.88
N SER A 367 5.28 7.42 27.38
CA SER A 367 6.25 6.36 27.09
C SER A 367 6.16 5.77 25.68
N LEU A 368 5.17 6.15 24.87
CA LEU A 368 4.98 5.61 23.52
C LEU A 368 6.17 5.98 22.62
N GLU A 369 6.87 4.97 22.10
CA GLU A 369 8.05 5.16 21.25
C GLU A 369 7.75 4.90 19.77
N THR A 370 6.87 3.95 19.46
CA THR A 370 6.64 3.50 18.08
C THR A 370 5.18 3.12 17.79
N ILE A 371 4.71 3.56 16.62
CA ILE A 371 3.47 3.12 15.99
C ILE A 371 3.81 2.40 14.69
N GLY A 372 3.35 1.16 14.55
CA GLY A 372 3.65 0.28 13.43
C GLY A 372 2.75 0.51 12.21
N THR A 373 3.16 -0.08 11.10
CA THR A 373 2.49 0.06 9.79
C THR A 373 1.01 -0.27 9.84
N LEU A 374 0.14 0.53 9.20
CA LEU A 374 -1.33 0.35 9.19
C LEU A 374 -2.00 0.30 10.58
N ALA A 375 -1.31 0.67 11.67
CA ALA A 375 -1.79 0.41 13.03
C ALA A 375 -3.21 0.90 13.30
N PHE A 376 -3.61 2.05 12.73
CA PHE A 376 -4.94 2.63 12.89
C PHE A 376 -5.69 2.81 11.56
N GLN A 377 -5.27 2.16 10.48
CA GLN A 377 -5.99 2.24 9.20
C GLN A 377 -7.40 1.67 9.33
N GLY A 378 -8.38 2.36 8.75
CA GLY A 378 -9.79 1.97 8.82
C GLY A 378 -10.48 2.26 10.15
N THR A 379 -9.85 3.03 11.05
CA THR A 379 -10.48 3.54 12.28
C THR A 379 -11.27 4.84 12.02
N ARG A 380 -11.91 5.39 13.07
CA ARG A 380 -12.64 6.67 13.03
C ARG A 380 -12.01 7.72 13.95
N LEU A 381 -10.69 7.65 14.18
CA LEU A 381 -10.01 8.66 14.97
C LEU A 381 -10.13 10.03 14.29
N SER A 382 -10.60 11.02 15.04
CA SER A 382 -10.70 12.42 14.59
C SER A 382 -9.55 13.28 15.05
N SER A 383 -8.88 12.90 16.14
CA SER A 383 -7.72 13.60 16.69
C SER A 383 -6.80 12.64 17.43
N ILE A 384 -5.49 12.91 17.40
CA ILE A 384 -4.51 12.21 18.22
C ILE A 384 -3.39 13.15 18.66
N THR A 385 -2.94 12.98 19.91
CA THR A 385 -1.86 13.76 20.51
C THR A 385 -0.80 12.80 21.03
N PHE A 386 0.46 13.08 20.71
CA PHE A 386 1.61 12.27 21.13
C PHE A 386 2.49 13.02 22.13
N GLY A 387 2.99 12.26 23.11
CA GLY A 387 3.92 12.73 24.13
C GLY A 387 5.37 12.85 23.63
N SER A 388 6.28 13.13 24.57
CA SER A 388 7.67 13.49 24.28
C SER A 388 8.60 12.32 23.89
N ASN A 389 8.22 11.04 24.05
CA ASN A 389 9.11 9.93 23.69
C ASN A 389 8.86 9.32 22.31
N LEU A 390 7.91 9.84 21.53
CA LEU A 390 7.60 9.27 20.22
C LEU A 390 8.78 9.43 19.26
N LYS A 391 9.33 8.29 18.80
CA LYS A 391 10.48 8.24 17.89
C LYS A 391 10.07 7.96 16.45
N LEU A 392 9.00 7.19 16.24
CA LEU A 392 8.68 6.63 14.95
C LEU A 392 7.18 6.39 14.77
N ILE A 393 6.63 6.90 13.67
CA ILE A 393 5.37 6.44 13.10
C ILE A 393 5.72 5.78 11.77
N GLU A 394 5.42 4.49 11.65
CA GLU A 394 5.58 3.74 10.42
C GLU A 394 4.54 4.14 9.37
N HIS A 395 4.81 3.77 8.13
CA HIS A 395 3.99 4.17 6.99
C HIS A 395 2.52 3.72 7.10
N ASP A 396 1.64 4.51 6.48
CA ASP A 396 0.19 4.24 6.37
C ASP A 396 -0.56 4.09 7.71
N SER A 397 0.07 4.42 8.85
CA SER A 397 -0.48 4.22 10.20
C SER A 397 -1.88 4.84 10.38
N PHE A 398 -2.14 6.00 9.77
CA PHE A 398 -3.41 6.71 9.81
C PHE A 398 -4.04 6.90 8.41
N ASN A 399 -3.71 6.03 7.46
CA ASN A 399 -4.18 6.14 6.08
C ASN A 399 -5.72 6.05 6.01
N GLY A 400 -6.35 7.01 5.31
CA GLY A 400 -7.77 6.99 4.98
C GLY A 400 -8.74 7.17 6.14
N ILE A 401 -8.29 7.68 7.29
CA ILE A 401 -9.14 7.92 8.46
C ILE A 401 -9.57 9.40 8.55
N PRO A 402 -10.68 9.75 9.24
CA PRO A 402 -11.20 11.11 9.28
C PRO A 402 -10.44 12.03 10.27
N LEU A 403 -9.11 11.88 10.33
CA LEU A 403 -8.25 12.64 11.25
C LEU A 403 -8.27 14.12 10.87
N THR A 404 -8.66 14.98 11.80
CA THR A 404 -8.71 16.44 11.64
C THR A 404 -7.57 17.17 12.35
N SER A 405 -6.98 16.53 13.36
CA SER A 405 -5.84 17.03 14.14
C SER A 405 -4.83 15.92 14.45
N LEU A 406 -3.56 16.20 14.20
CA LEU A 406 -2.41 15.35 14.52
C LEU A 406 -1.38 16.22 15.25
N THR A 407 -1.24 16.02 16.55
CA THR A 407 -0.42 16.88 17.41
C THR A 407 0.76 16.09 17.99
N PHE A 408 1.95 16.66 17.85
CA PHE A 408 3.18 16.15 18.44
C PHE A 408 3.63 17.05 19.59
N HIS A 409 4.16 16.45 20.66
CA HIS A 409 4.96 17.18 21.62
C HIS A 409 6.20 17.80 20.91
N PRO A 410 6.54 19.08 21.12
CA PRO A 410 7.61 19.76 20.39
C PRO A 410 8.98 19.11 20.47
N ASP A 411 9.29 18.53 21.63
CA ASP A 411 10.59 17.92 21.91
C ASP A 411 10.59 16.39 21.69
N CYS A 412 9.64 15.85 20.92
CA CYS A 412 9.70 14.42 20.59
C CYS A 412 10.92 14.11 19.70
N PRO A 413 11.62 12.97 19.91
CA PRO A 413 12.88 12.67 19.22
C PRO A 413 12.72 12.24 17.75
N MET A 414 11.51 12.32 17.20
CA MET A 414 11.18 11.88 15.84
C MET A 414 12.01 12.63 14.79
N GLN A 415 12.88 11.90 14.08
CA GLN A 415 13.76 12.47 13.06
C GLN A 415 13.09 12.62 11.69
N LYS A 416 12.05 11.81 11.43
CA LYS A 416 11.40 11.74 10.13
C LYS A 416 9.89 11.56 10.27
N ILE A 417 9.14 12.23 9.40
CA ILE A 417 7.74 11.91 9.14
C ILE A 417 7.70 11.02 7.90
N ARG A 418 7.28 9.76 8.06
CA ARG A 418 7.36 8.75 6.99
C ARG A 418 6.27 8.89 5.93
N TYR A 419 6.50 8.23 4.80
CA TYR A 419 5.57 8.23 3.67
C TYR A 419 4.15 7.75 4.06
N ASN A 420 3.14 8.37 3.44
CA ASN A 420 1.71 8.09 3.62
C ASN A 420 1.19 8.08 5.06
N THR A 421 1.91 8.65 6.03
CA THR A 421 1.52 8.59 7.45
C THR A 421 0.08 9.08 7.67
N SER A 422 -0.41 10.04 6.88
CA SER A 422 -1.76 10.59 6.97
C SER A 422 -2.42 10.86 5.60
N TYR A 423 -2.12 10.01 4.61
CA TYR A 423 -2.76 10.07 3.29
C TYR A 423 -4.30 10.02 3.39
N GLN A 424 -4.98 10.85 2.59
CA GLN A 424 -6.46 10.92 2.53
C GLN A 424 -7.14 11.20 3.89
N THR A 425 -6.49 11.94 4.76
CA THR A 425 -7.09 12.43 6.00
C THR A 425 -7.86 13.74 5.80
N LYS A 426 -8.46 14.25 6.88
CA LYS A 426 -9.15 15.55 6.93
C LYS A 426 -8.36 16.58 7.73
N LEU A 427 -7.03 16.44 7.79
CA LEU A 427 -6.19 17.33 8.59
C LEU A 427 -6.36 18.76 8.11
N THR A 428 -6.57 19.68 9.05
CA THR A 428 -6.66 21.13 8.77
C THR A 428 -5.36 21.85 9.10
N LYS A 429 -4.61 21.29 10.06
CA LYS A 429 -3.32 21.77 10.52
C LYS A 429 -2.39 20.60 10.79
N VAL A 430 -1.11 20.78 10.51
CA VAL A 430 -0.03 19.93 11.01
C VAL A 430 1.02 20.78 11.71
N SER A 431 1.44 20.36 12.90
CA SER A 431 2.57 20.96 13.63
C SER A 431 3.75 19.98 13.60
N ILE A 432 4.83 20.37 12.92
CA ILE A 432 6.05 19.58 12.74
C ILE A 432 6.96 19.80 13.96
N PRO A 433 7.34 18.74 14.70
CA PRO A 433 8.17 18.88 15.90
C PRO A 433 9.64 19.21 15.58
N ARG A 434 10.33 19.82 16.55
CA ARG A 434 11.67 20.44 16.38
C ARG A 434 12.74 19.49 15.83
N ALA A 435 12.66 18.22 16.21
CA ALA A 435 13.67 17.22 15.87
C ALA A 435 13.54 16.66 14.44
N VAL A 436 12.45 16.95 13.73
CA VAL A 436 12.21 16.42 12.37
C VAL A 436 13.19 17.08 11.40
N LYS A 437 13.96 16.23 10.71
CA LYS A 437 14.90 16.61 9.65
C LYS A 437 14.33 16.39 8.26
N VAL A 438 13.53 15.34 8.08
CA VAL A 438 13.02 14.93 6.77
C VAL A 438 11.52 14.66 6.83
N ILE A 439 10.78 15.19 5.86
CA ILE A 439 9.42 14.78 5.57
C ILE A 439 9.44 13.93 4.29
N GLU A 440 9.18 12.64 4.43
CA GLU A 440 9.30 11.66 3.35
C GLU A 440 8.16 11.75 2.33
N TYR A 441 8.41 11.23 1.12
CA TYR A 441 7.49 11.30 -0.02
C TYR A 441 6.04 10.96 0.34
N TYR A 442 5.08 11.73 -0.17
CA TYR A 442 3.64 11.57 0.07
C TYR A 442 3.14 11.64 1.53
N ALA A 443 3.94 12.07 2.52
CA ALA A 443 3.53 12.11 3.93
C ALA A 443 2.18 12.84 4.18
N PHE A 444 1.92 13.94 3.46
CA PHE A 444 0.71 14.77 3.54
C PHE A 444 0.00 14.94 2.17
N TYR A 445 0.15 13.96 1.28
CA TYR A 445 -0.34 14.04 -0.10
C TYR A 445 -1.88 14.08 -0.18
N ASN A 446 -2.39 14.97 -1.03
CA ASN A 446 -3.80 15.11 -1.36
C ASN A 446 -4.71 15.39 -0.15
N ILE A 447 -4.18 16.07 0.86
CA ILE A 447 -4.95 16.56 2.01
C ILE A 447 -5.52 17.95 1.67
N LYS A 448 -6.60 17.97 0.90
CA LYS A 448 -7.27 19.22 0.47
C LYS A 448 -7.86 20.04 1.61
N SER A 449 -7.96 19.47 2.82
CA SER A 449 -8.38 20.21 4.01
C SER A 449 -7.23 20.94 4.71
N LEU A 450 -5.97 20.66 4.36
CA LEU A 450 -4.80 21.17 5.08
C LEU A 450 -4.58 22.64 4.70
N VAL A 451 -4.74 23.53 5.68
CA VAL A 451 -4.62 24.99 5.51
C VAL A 451 -3.36 25.53 6.21
N THR A 452 -2.88 24.87 7.25
CA THR A 452 -1.75 25.36 8.06
C THR A 452 -0.67 24.30 8.25
N ILE A 453 0.57 24.67 7.93
CA ILE A 453 1.78 23.92 8.29
C ILE A 453 2.54 24.79 9.30
N GLU A 454 2.79 24.27 10.49
CA GLU A 454 3.53 24.95 11.54
C GLU A 454 4.81 24.16 11.83
N PHE A 455 5.95 24.84 11.86
CA PHE A 455 7.21 24.26 12.33
C PHE A 455 7.46 24.73 13.77
N GLN A 456 7.62 23.80 14.71
CA GLN A 456 7.75 24.15 16.12
C GLN A 456 9.20 24.53 16.45
N GLY A 457 9.40 25.65 17.18
CA GLY A 457 10.71 26.12 17.65
C GLY A 457 11.74 26.39 16.54
N PRO A 458 13.06 26.39 16.83
CA PRO A 458 14.06 26.31 15.78
C PRO A 458 13.98 24.91 15.17
N ALA A 459 13.20 24.77 14.10
CA ALA A 459 13.01 23.48 13.44
C ALA A 459 14.28 23.09 12.69
N ASN A 460 14.62 21.81 12.73
CA ASN A 460 15.82 21.27 12.10
C ASN A 460 15.53 20.62 10.73
N ILE A 461 14.47 21.05 10.05
CA ILE A 461 14.06 20.45 8.78
C ILE A 461 15.06 20.81 7.69
N THR A 462 15.64 19.78 7.06
CA THR A 462 16.61 19.91 5.97
C THR A 462 16.05 19.49 4.63
N GLU A 463 15.01 18.64 4.62
CA GLU A 463 14.49 18.05 3.39
C GLU A 463 12.96 17.87 3.40
N ILE A 464 12.31 18.33 2.32
CA ILE A 464 10.92 18.00 1.98
C ILE A 464 10.93 17.23 0.65
N GLN A 465 10.48 15.97 0.69
CA GLN A 465 10.54 15.06 -0.44
C GLN A 465 9.37 15.20 -1.43
N ARG A 466 9.38 14.35 -2.46
CA ARG A 466 8.44 14.37 -3.58
C ARG A 466 6.98 14.32 -3.11
N ASN A 467 6.13 15.19 -3.67
CA ASN A 467 4.68 15.20 -3.45
C ASN A 467 4.20 15.35 -1.99
N VAL A 468 5.06 15.77 -1.05
CA VAL A 468 4.71 15.81 0.39
C VAL A 468 3.42 16.56 0.67
N PHE A 469 3.26 17.78 0.14
CA PHE A 469 2.11 18.66 0.38
C PHE A 469 1.30 18.90 -0.90
N SER A 470 1.43 18.04 -1.92
CA SER A 470 0.71 18.25 -3.16
C SER A 470 -0.81 18.21 -2.95
N ASN A 471 -1.51 19.17 -3.56
CA ASN A 471 -2.94 19.46 -3.43
C ASN A 471 -3.40 19.86 -2.03
N ALA A 472 -2.51 20.39 -1.18
CA ALA A 472 -2.92 21.02 0.08
C ALA A 472 -3.54 22.40 -0.18
N ASN A 473 -4.51 22.80 0.65
CA ASN A 473 -5.14 24.13 0.58
C ASN A 473 -4.43 25.15 1.47
N ILE A 474 -3.10 25.05 1.57
CA ILE A 474 -2.29 26.01 2.33
C ILE A 474 -2.39 27.39 1.68
N THR A 475 -2.57 28.43 2.49
CA THR A 475 -2.68 29.82 2.01
C THR A 475 -1.36 30.58 2.14
N THR A 476 -0.60 30.28 3.19
CA THR A 476 0.72 30.84 3.47
C THR A 476 1.71 29.72 3.73
N LEU A 477 2.91 29.85 3.17
CA LEU A 477 4.01 28.93 3.36
C LEU A 477 5.30 29.71 3.65
N SER A 478 5.86 29.47 4.82
CA SER A 478 7.20 29.95 5.20
C SER A 478 8.17 28.76 5.20
N LEU A 479 9.16 28.79 4.32
CA LEU A 479 10.21 27.78 4.24
C LEU A 479 11.42 28.23 5.07
N LEU A 480 11.85 27.36 5.98
CA LEU A 480 12.88 27.68 6.98
C LEU A 480 14.28 27.67 6.39
N ASN A 481 15.17 28.55 6.84
CA ASN A 481 16.54 28.65 6.33
C ASN A 481 17.40 27.39 6.52
N THR A 482 16.94 26.45 7.35
CA THR A 482 17.55 25.13 7.53
C THR A 482 17.30 24.16 6.37
N LEU A 483 16.33 24.45 5.50
CA LEU A 483 15.96 23.59 4.38
C LEU A 483 17.00 23.68 3.26
N THR A 484 17.66 22.57 2.95
CA THR A 484 18.68 22.47 1.88
C THR A 484 18.18 21.74 0.65
N SER A 485 17.02 21.08 0.71
CA SER A 485 16.47 20.31 -0.40
C SER A 485 14.94 20.36 -0.45
N LEU A 486 14.41 20.75 -1.62
CA LEU A 486 12.99 20.76 -1.93
C LEU A 486 12.72 19.96 -3.21
N SER A 487 12.14 18.76 -3.07
CA SER A 487 12.00 17.80 -4.16
C SER A 487 10.83 18.10 -5.12
N ASN A 488 10.81 17.38 -6.25
CA ASN A 488 9.81 17.50 -7.31
C ASN A 488 8.37 17.45 -6.77
N LEU A 489 7.51 18.33 -7.29
CA LEU A 489 6.08 18.36 -6.99
C LEU A 489 5.72 18.52 -5.49
N ALA A 490 6.65 18.93 -4.61
CA ALA A 490 6.40 18.96 -3.17
C ALA A 490 5.16 19.79 -2.77
N PHE A 491 4.86 20.86 -3.51
CA PHE A 491 3.69 21.72 -3.35
C PHE A 491 2.82 21.79 -4.62
N PHE A 492 2.90 20.79 -5.50
CA PHE A 492 2.11 20.75 -6.74
C PHE A 492 0.62 20.88 -6.44
N GLY A 493 -0.08 21.78 -7.12
CA GLY A 493 -1.52 21.95 -7.00
C GLY A 493 -1.97 22.55 -5.67
N CYS A 494 -1.10 23.25 -4.93
CA CYS A 494 -1.52 24.07 -3.79
C CYS A 494 -2.25 25.33 -4.30
N THR A 495 -3.46 25.15 -4.82
CA THR A 495 -4.20 26.18 -5.58
C THR A 495 -4.58 27.40 -4.75
N TYR A 496 -4.60 27.25 -3.42
CA TYR A 496 -4.90 28.33 -2.47
C TYR A 496 -3.66 29.08 -1.97
N LEU A 497 -2.45 28.66 -2.36
CA LEU A 497 -1.21 29.31 -1.90
C LEU A 497 -1.11 30.73 -2.45
N GLU A 498 -1.18 31.71 -1.57
CA GLU A 498 -1.12 33.15 -1.89
C GLU A 498 0.26 33.74 -1.56
N THR A 499 0.85 33.30 -0.45
CA THR A 499 2.09 33.86 0.08
C THR A 499 3.14 32.77 0.29
N LEU A 500 4.24 32.85 -0.46
CA LEU A 500 5.43 32.02 -0.29
C LEU A 500 6.57 32.89 0.24
N ILE A 501 7.13 32.52 1.39
CA ILE A 501 8.24 33.21 2.04
C ILE A 501 9.39 32.22 2.20
N PHE A 502 10.56 32.60 1.71
CA PHE A 502 11.82 31.95 2.06
C PHE A 502 12.47 32.77 3.18
N GLU A 503 12.85 32.12 4.28
CA GLU A 503 13.50 32.82 5.39
C GLU A 503 14.83 33.46 4.98
N GLU A 504 15.18 34.57 5.66
CA GLU A 504 16.43 35.28 5.43
C GLU A 504 17.65 34.36 5.63
N GLY A 505 18.62 34.48 4.73
CA GLY A 505 19.84 33.67 4.76
C GLY A 505 19.65 32.22 4.32
N MET A 506 18.50 31.84 3.77
CA MET A 506 18.29 30.50 3.22
C MET A 506 19.32 30.17 2.12
N MET A 507 19.94 29.00 2.25
CA MET A 507 20.85 28.42 1.26
C MET A 507 20.20 27.19 0.61
N LEU A 508 19.54 27.42 -0.53
CA LEU A 508 18.89 26.40 -1.34
C LEU A 508 19.50 26.41 -2.74
N ASP A 509 20.08 25.27 -3.15
CA ASP A 509 20.75 25.15 -4.45
C ASP A 509 19.75 25.03 -5.59
N SER A 510 18.64 24.30 -5.36
CA SER A 510 17.66 23.99 -6.39
C SER A 510 16.22 23.93 -5.89
N LEU A 511 15.29 24.18 -6.81
CA LEU A 511 13.87 23.87 -6.64
C LEU A 511 13.52 22.67 -7.52
N GLY A 512 12.96 21.63 -6.91
CA GLY A 512 12.55 20.43 -7.62
C GLY A 512 11.57 20.73 -8.76
N GLN A 513 11.61 19.88 -9.79
CA GLN A 513 10.77 20.01 -10.98
C GLN A 513 9.29 20.15 -10.59
N SER A 514 8.62 21.18 -11.12
CA SER A 514 7.20 21.47 -10.89
C SER A 514 6.81 21.60 -9.40
N CYS A 515 7.74 22.01 -8.53
CA CYS A 515 7.50 22.07 -7.08
C CYS A 515 6.27 22.92 -6.70
N PHE A 516 6.07 24.05 -7.38
CA PHE A 516 4.95 24.99 -7.16
C PHE A 516 4.01 25.08 -8.37
N ARG A 517 4.02 24.07 -9.24
CA ARG A 517 3.13 24.04 -10.41
C ARG A 517 1.67 24.08 -9.95
N GLU A 518 0.85 24.85 -10.66
CA GLU A 518 -0.59 25.05 -10.40
C GLU A 518 -0.90 25.69 -9.02
N CYS A 519 0.02 26.48 -8.46
CA CYS A 519 -0.27 27.40 -7.35
C CYS A 519 -1.02 28.65 -7.87
N LEU A 520 -2.31 28.47 -8.18
CA LEU A 520 -3.14 29.44 -8.91
C LEU A 520 -3.29 30.82 -8.26
N ASN A 521 -3.09 30.92 -6.94
CA ASN A 521 -3.24 32.15 -6.18
C ASN A 521 -1.93 32.89 -5.89
N LEU A 522 -0.78 32.33 -6.30
CA LEU A 522 0.52 32.94 -6.04
C LEU A 522 0.72 34.14 -6.96
N VAL A 523 1.00 35.32 -6.38
CA VAL A 523 1.09 36.59 -7.15
C VAL A 523 2.53 37.01 -7.41
N ARG A 524 3.41 36.83 -6.44
CA ARG A 524 4.83 37.20 -6.52
C ARG A 524 5.67 36.19 -5.77
N VAL A 525 6.91 35.97 -6.22
CA VAL A 525 7.88 35.11 -5.53
C VAL A 525 9.24 35.79 -5.55
N GLN A 526 9.88 35.91 -4.40
CA GLN A 526 11.29 36.28 -4.30
C GLN A 526 12.09 35.01 -3.99
N LEU A 527 13.02 34.63 -4.87
CA LEU A 527 13.85 33.44 -4.65
C LEU A 527 15.09 33.75 -3.79
N PRO A 528 15.66 32.77 -3.07
CA PRO A 528 16.95 32.92 -2.39
C PRO A 528 18.09 33.22 -3.37
N SER A 529 19.10 33.99 -2.94
CA SER A 529 20.24 34.35 -3.80
C SER A 529 21.13 33.16 -4.15
N SER A 530 21.05 32.06 -3.39
CA SER A 530 21.82 30.83 -3.60
C SER A 530 21.36 29.95 -4.76
N ILE A 531 20.15 30.17 -5.31
CA ILE A 531 19.56 29.29 -6.33
C ILE A 531 20.49 29.20 -7.55
N SER A 532 20.87 27.96 -7.89
CA SER A 532 21.77 27.64 -9.01
C SER A 532 21.13 26.73 -10.06
N ASP A 533 20.10 25.96 -9.68
CA ASP A 533 19.30 25.14 -10.58
C ASP A 533 17.81 25.45 -10.41
N LEU A 534 17.24 26.10 -11.43
CA LEU A 534 15.83 26.47 -11.48
C LEU A 534 15.17 25.80 -12.70
N SER A 535 14.33 24.79 -12.45
CA SER A 535 13.56 24.16 -13.51
C SER A 535 12.56 25.13 -14.13
N PRO A 536 12.47 25.26 -15.47
CA PRO A 536 11.45 26.08 -16.14
C PRO A 536 10.01 25.67 -15.80
N THR A 537 9.82 24.45 -15.31
CA THR A 537 8.50 23.91 -14.96
C THR A 537 8.02 24.28 -13.55
N THR A 538 8.86 24.92 -12.74
CA THR A 538 8.62 25.13 -11.30
C THR A 538 7.29 25.83 -10.99
N PHE A 539 6.91 26.81 -11.81
CA PHE A 539 5.72 27.66 -11.62
C PHE A 539 4.70 27.53 -12.77
N ILE A 540 4.75 26.47 -13.57
CA ILE A 540 3.77 26.26 -14.66
C ILE A 540 2.34 26.36 -14.12
N GLY A 541 1.47 27.07 -14.85
CA GLY A 541 0.06 27.21 -14.50
C GLY A 541 -0.22 28.09 -13.28
N CYS A 542 0.76 28.79 -12.72
CA CYS A 542 0.50 29.83 -11.69
C CYS A 542 -0.10 31.08 -12.35
N THR A 543 -1.37 31.03 -12.72
CA THR A 543 -2.03 32.01 -13.60
C THR A 543 -2.17 33.42 -13.02
N LYS A 544 -1.94 33.62 -11.71
CA LYS A 544 -1.87 34.95 -11.08
C LYS A 544 -0.45 35.44 -10.83
N LEU A 545 0.56 34.63 -11.12
CA LEU A 545 1.95 34.98 -10.84
C LEU A 545 2.40 36.07 -11.80
N GLN A 546 2.69 37.25 -11.27
CA GLN A 546 3.10 38.43 -12.02
C GLN A 546 4.62 38.65 -11.98
N SER A 547 5.29 38.25 -10.89
CA SER A 547 6.74 38.39 -10.78
C SER A 547 7.44 37.21 -10.11
N ILE A 548 8.59 36.85 -10.66
CA ILE A 548 9.60 36.02 -10.03
C ILE A 548 10.87 36.87 -9.92
N ASP A 549 11.21 37.27 -8.70
CA ASP A 549 12.30 38.19 -8.41
C ASP A 549 13.54 37.41 -7.94
N ILE A 550 14.66 37.67 -8.60
CA ILE A 550 15.98 37.10 -8.32
C ILE A 550 16.85 38.19 -7.65
N PRO A 551 17.45 37.93 -6.48
CA PRO A 551 18.38 38.84 -5.84
C PRO A 551 19.58 39.22 -6.74
N SER A 552 20.04 40.47 -6.65
CA SER A 552 21.10 41.00 -7.52
C SER A 552 22.44 40.27 -7.39
N ASP A 553 22.70 39.69 -6.23
CA ASP A 553 23.88 38.90 -5.88
C ASP A 553 23.81 37.43 -6.33
N ASN A 554 22.68 36.96 -6.91
CA ASN A 554 22.61 35.62 -7.49
C ASN A 554 23.62 35.46 -8.64
N ALA A 555 24.34 34.34 -8.66
CA ALA A 555 25.42 34.08 -9.61
C ALA A 555 24.95 33.57 -10.98
N ASN A 556 23.78 32.94 -11.06
CA ASN A 556 23.31 32.17 -12.22
C ASN A 556 22.17 32.86 -12.98
N TYR A 557 21.35 33.62 -12.27
CA TYR A 557 20.12 34.21 -12.78
C TYR A 557 20.02 35.71 -12.48
N SER A 558 19.15 36.37 -13.23
CA SER A 558 18.70 37.73 -12.96
C SER A 558 17.19 37.82 -13.26
N SER A 559 16.52 38.85 -12.74
CA SER A 559 15.12 39.11 -13.08
C SER A 559 14.91 40.57 -13.46
N GLU A 560 14.02 40.80 -14.41
CA GLU A 560 13.57 42.14 -14.75
C GLU A 560 12.09 42.08 -15.13
N GLN A 561 11.28 43.00 -14.59
CA GLN A 561 9.82 43.01 -14.78
C GLN A 561 9.18 41.65 -14.43
N GLY A 562 9.76 40.93 -13.46
CA GLY A 562 9.27 39.63 -13.01
C GLY A 562 9.65 38.42 -13.90
N ILE A 563 10.28 38.63 -15.06
CA ILE A 563 10.77 37.56 -15.94
C ILE A 563 12.18 37.16 -15.50
N VAL A 564 12.45 35.85 -15.48
CA VAL A 564 13.75 35.29 -15.09
C VAL A 564 14.63 35.05 -16.32
N TYR A 565 15.88 35.50 -16.24
CA TYR A 565 16.90 35.37 -17.27
C TYR A 565 18.17 34.70 -16.71
N SER A 566 19.05 34.23 -17.59
CA SER A 566 20.44 33.92 -17.22
C SER A 566 21.15 35.16 -16.65
N LYS A 567 22.21 34.97 -15.88
CA LYS A 567 23.00 36.10 -15.33
C LYS A 567 23.60 36.98 -16.42
N SER A 568 24.01 36.39 -17.55
CA SER A 568 24.50 37.10 -18.74
C SER A 568 23.41 37.87 -19.48
N GLY A 569 22.12 37.58 -19.23
CA GLY A 569 20.99 38.23 -19.90
C GLY A 569 20.79 37.80 -21.35
N ASP A 570 21.39 36.67 -21.75
CA ASP A 570 21.30 36.08 -23.10
C ASP A 570 20.23 34.99 -23.23
N ARG A 571 19.64 34.53 -22.12
CA ARG A 571 18.65 33.45 -22.12
C ARG A 571 17.45 33.81 -21.25
N LEU A 572 16.25 33.64 -21.79
CA LEU A 572 14.99 33.71 -21.03
C LEU A 572 14.69 32.33 -20.44
N ILE A 573 14.55 32.25 -19.12
CA ILE A 573 14.41 31.00 -18.36
C ILE A 573 12.94 30.74 -18.02
N ILE A 574 12.26 31.72 -17.42
CA ILE A 574 10.84 31.62 -17.01
C ILE A 574 10.15 32.97 -17.21
N CYS A 575 9.03 32.95 -17.93
CA CYS A 575 8.03 34.01 -17.94
C CYS A 575 6.90 33.63 -16.96
N PRO A 576 6.53 34.52 -16.02
CA PRO A 576 5.44 34.23 -15.09
C PRO A 576 4.08 34.29 -15.81
N ALA A 577 3.23 33.29 -15.54
CA ALA A 577 2.01 33.03 -16.32
C ALA A 577 0.89 34.07 -16.17
N GLY A 578 0.99 34.97 -15.20
CA GLY A 578 0.04 36.06 -14.96
C GLY A 578 0.29 37.33 -15.78
N LEU A 579 1.29 37.35 -16.66
CA LEU A 579 1.53 38.46 -17.58
C LEU A 579 0.63 38.38 -18.82
N SER A 580 0.08 39.51 -19.24
CA SER A 580 -0.69 39.65 -20.49
C SER A 580 0.18 40.03 -21.69
N SER A 581 1.38 40.52 -21.45
CA SER A 581 2.34 40.88 -22.50
C SER A 581 3.77 40.64 -22.02
N ALA A 582 4.67 40.28 -22.92
CA ALA A 582 6.10 40.15 -22.63
C ALA A 582 6.97 40.77 -23.73
N THR A 583 8.05 41.43 -23.33
CA THR A 583 9.06 41.99 -24.25
C THR A 583 10.31 41.14 -24.24
N ILE A 584 10.71 40.62 -25.41
CA ILE A 584 11.97 39.91 -25.61
C ILE A 584 13.06 40.94 -25.91
N LYS A 585 14.04 41.05 -25.01
CA LYS A 585 15.12 42.03 -25.13
C LYS A 585 16.09 41.71 -26.25
N LYS A 586 16.76 42.72 -26.77
CA LYS A 586 17.76 42.58 -27.84
C LYS A 586 18.98 41.73 -27.44
N THR A 587 19.21 41.55 -26.15
CA THR A 587 20.30 40.73 -25.60
C THR A 587 19.97 39.23 -25.63
N ILE A 588 18.70 38.85 -25.75
CA ILE A 588 18.27 37.45 -25.71
C ILE A 588 18.65 36.75 -27.01
N LEU A 589 19.41 35.67 -26.87
CA LEU A 589 19.81 34.75 -27.93
C LEU A 589 18.98 33.45 -27.88
N VAL A 590 18.53 33.03 -26.69
CA VAL A 590 17.79 31.78 -26.49
C VAL A 590 16.55 31.98 -25.63
N ILE A 591 15.39 31.49 -26.10
CA ILE A 591 14.23 31.25 -25.24
C ILE A 591 14.24 29.78 -24.81
N GLY A 592 14.39 29.57 -23.49
CA GLY A 592 14.57 28.24 -22.93
C GLY A 592 13.33 27.34 -23.01
N SER A 593 13.52 26.03 -22.83
CA SER A 593 12.43 25.05 -22.86
C SER A 593 11.34 25.42 -21.86
N ASN A 594 10.08 25.38 -22.31
CA ASN A 594 8.91 25.71 -21.49
C ASN A 594 8.90 27.12 -20.89
N ALA A 595 9.71 28.06 -21.38
CA ALA A 595 9.86 29.36 -20.73
C ALA A 595 8.56 30.19 -20.67
N PHE A 596 7.63 30.02 -21.61
CA PHE A 596 6.28 30.59 -21.56
C PHE A 596 5.19 29.54 -21.32
N TYR A 597 5.55 28.32 -20.89
CA TYR A 597 4.58 27.24 -20.76
C TYR A 597 3.51 27.58 -19.72
N GLY A 598 2.25 27.51 -20.12
CA GLY A 598 1.09 27.80 -19.29
C GLY A 598 0.85 29.28 -19.05
N CYS A 599 1.51 30.19 -19.78
CA CYS A 599 1.18 31.63 -19.81
C CYS A 599 -0.16 31.86 -20.53
N SER A 600 -1.25 31.38 -19.93
CA SER A 600 -2.58 31.35 -20.54
C SER A 600 -3.19 32.73 -20.74
N LEU A 601 -2.69 33.74 -20.02
CA LEU A 601 -3.12 35.14 -20.13
C LEU A 601 -2.28 35.96 -21.12
N LEU A 602 -1.19 35.41 -21.66
CA LEU A 602 -0.27 36.13 -22.54
C LEU A 602 -0.92 36.38 -23.91
N GLU A 603 -1.23 37.63 -24.22
CA GLU A 603 -1.88 38.05 -25.46
C GLU A 603 -0.86 38.49 -26.51
N THR A 604 0.23 39.13 -26.08
CA THR A 604 1.21 39.75 -26.99
C THR A 604 2.66 39.48 -26.58
N ILE A 605 3.50 39.26 -27.57
CA ILE A 605 4.96 39.21 -27.42
C ILE A 605 5.56 40.22 -28.38
N THR A 606 6.39 41.12 -27.86
CA THR A 606 7.10 42.12 -28.66
C THR A 606 8.60 41.89 -28.58
N PHE A 607 9.31 42.10 -29.68
CA PHE A 607 10.77 42.01 -29.72
C PHE A 607 11.36 43.43 -29.75
N GLU A 608 12.36 43.69 -28.90
CA GLU A 608 13.06 44.97 -28.94
C GLU A 608 13.74 45.20 -30.30
N PRO A 609 13.83 46.46 -30.78
CA PRO A 609 14.59 46.79 -31.98
C PRO A 609 16.04 46.26 -31.89
N GLY A 610 16.47 45.55 -32.93
CA GLY A 610 17.78 44.89 -32.96
C GLY A 610 17.81 43.54 -32.23
N CYS A 611 16.65 42.88 -32.07
CA CYS A 611 16.54 41.53 -31.53
C CYS A 611 17.51 40.55 -32.22
N ARG A 612 18.20 39.74 -31.40
CA ARG A 612 19.19 38.74 -31.82
C ARG A 612 18.80 37.32 -31.45
N LEU A 613 17.51 37.05 -31.24
CA LEU A 613 17.03 35.72 -30.88
C LEU A 613 17.42 34.71 -31.96
N GLU A 614 18.16 33.67 -31.59
CA GLU A 614 18.67 32.62 -32.47
C GLU A 614 17.91 31.30 -32.27
N THR A 615 17.53 30.98 -31.03
CA THR A 615 16.94 29.67 -30.68
C THR A 615 15.70 29.79 -29.82
N MET A 616 14.66 29.03 -30.16
CA MET A 616 13.56 28.68 -29.27
C MET A 616 13.60 27.18 -28.99
N GLU A 617 13.48 26.79 -27.72
CA GLU A 617 13.54 25.38 -27.33
C GLU A 617 12.14 24.75 -27.16
N GLU A 618 12.09 23.44 -26.96
CA GLU A 618 10.85 22.65 -26.86
C GLU A 618 9.84 23.24 -25.86
N GLY A 619 8.56 23.27 -26.26
CA GLY A 619 7.46 23.64 -25.38
C GLY A 619 7.39 25.12 -25.03
N THR A 620 8.20 25.97 -25.67
CA THR A 620 8.29 27.42 -25.38
C THR A 620 6.93 28.07 -25.13
N PHE A 621 5.96 27.92 -26.05
CA PHE A 621 4.60 28.49 -25.94
C PHE A 621 3.50 27.48 -25.57
N GLY A 622 3.86 26.31 -25.02
CA GLY A 622 2.88 25.29 -24.66
C GLY A 622 1.83 25.83 -23.68
N GLY A 623 0.54 25.77 -24.02
CA GLY A 623 -0.52 26.28 -23.14
C GLY A 623 -0.69 27.81 -23.09
N CYS A 624 -0.05 28.57 -24.00
CA CYS A 624 -0.34 30.00 -24.20
C CYS A 624 -1.67 30.20 -24.95
N THR A 625 -2.80 30.06 -24.27
CA THR A 625 -4.13 30.02 -24.91
C THR A 625 -4.63 31.37 -25.42
N ALA A 626 -4.12 32.49 -24.89
CA ALA A 626 -4.49 33.84 -25.34
C ALA A 626 -3.58 34.39 -26.45
N LEU A 627 -2.47 33.70 -26.76
CA LEU A 627 -1.46 34.18 -27.70
C LEU A 627 -1.88 33.79 -29.13
N VAL A 628 -2.47 34.75 -29.86
CA VAL A 628 -3.02 34.49 -31.21
C VAL A 628 -1.95 34.60 -32.31
N ARG A 629 -0.93 35.44 -32.10
CA ARG A 629 0.11 35.72 -33.09
C ARG A 629 1.43 36.10 -32.41
N VAL A 630 2.54 35.60 -32.95
CA VAL A 630 3.90 36.01 -32.59
C VAL A 630 4.65 36.34 -33.87
N ASP A 631 5.13 37.59 -33.99
CA ASP A 631 5.94 38.03 -35.12
C ASP A 631 7.41 37.74 -34.84
N LEU A 632 7.89 36.57 -35.31
CA LEU A 632 9.25 36.11 -35.04
C LEU A 632 10.32 36.98 -35.75
N PRO A 633 11.47 37.26 -35.11
CA PRO A 633 12.53 38.06 -35.70
C PRO A 633 13.28 37.31 -36.80
N THR A 634 13.87 38.05 -37.74
CA THR A 634 14.65 37.48 -38.86
C THR A 634 15.95 36.77 -38.42
N SER A 635 16.36 36.95 -37.17
CA SER A 635 17.56 36.33 -36.59
C SER A 635 17.36 34.86 -36.18
N LEU A 636 16.12 34.38 -36.10
CA LEU A 636 15.79 33.05 -35.57
C LEU A 636 16.26 31.94 -36.52
N GLN A 637 16.96 30.95 -35.95
CA GLN A 637 17.61 29.86 -36.68
C GLN A 637 17.04 28.47 -36.34
N VAL A 638 16.59 28.27 -35.10
CA VAL A 638 16.13 26.97 -34.57
C VAL A 638 14.84 27.14 -33.76
N VAL A 639 13.87 26.24 -33.96
CA VAL A 639 12.58 26.15 -33.24
C VAL A 639 12.31 24.71 -32.81
#